data_AF-A0A2T9YDC0-F1
#
_entry.id   AF-A0A2T9YDC0-F1
#
_cell.length_a   1.000
_cell.length_b   1.000
_cell.length_c   1.000
_cell.angle_alpha   90.00
_cell.angle_beta   90.00
_cell.angle_gamma   90.00
#
_symmetry.space_group_name_H-M   'P 1'
#
loop_
_entity.id
_entity.type
_entity.pdbx_description
1 polymer ?
#
loop_
_entity_poly.entity_id
_entity_poly.type
_entity_poly.pdbx_seq_one_letter_code
_entity_poly.pdbx_strand_id
1 'polypeptide(L)'
;MSISYKRFLSTRNRVKALHFSPISFDQDNNIIPSMGSLRPIDNSSIPNVPQLAHNLDEILFKPGFHFMKDYKTNTLKHAPFIYKITQPKDFSYERLSPFIPPSKDQHLHELAGLHSKKYIASTSSISSVLSHLYFLISKWKAFDITNFSEQFNSQPKGFTRGSLYPPSILLQPKNGVYSIDADKSFDKSGNILMNLGKSLEKLLSSDEEEYNTFIKNSLIEPKEHTSECYHYSGYENFLLRSQLDCRHPNLKKQTFDLKTRAVISIRHDIDNYKESCGYQILKQKGILESFEREYFDMMRSAFLKYNFQARIGNMNGIFVAYHNTARLLGFQYISIKEMDKRLFGNSLTGLYHFNAVMSILGRLLDYFTFKFSNKTLLLSFEYLKNADTINLWVEVKNGKSSSDLNKSGKLTKPINSSKPSANSINSLSFSDTILTDIPIIEKDDSSNNQKTNAASKPPLLKDTPYIVDHNSDIYKYTIEANNILNDEEIYSNVFLSSILDNWQLNWRISEHELPYDIIYQEYTKFRNNQRKYFSPKLNQDGEIVTSSYVQNLREISKKRMHLNDFRGQIVVTSPNSGSIWNLGEMCTIAWELQGKVSNKVSFDIELIEGQNPIAMQKVAEVAKAVPASVQQYTFQLDKNIKISSFFSVKMLGSDGKDYYSNVFKIDAKPQSKNATDTQTVKASSNGETDLDSGPAEPRKTPEMGQPSDNKPGSNIKDTSGFSLPKSGFSENGVNLRPGQNHSSTFSASNVTNSIKNGTTDIFSESSSLGPSGLASASQPENSLLYIQYCAIIFFSSILAVF
;
A
#
# COMPACT_ATOMS: atom_id res chain seq x y z
N MET A 1 22.93 42.30 -2.24
CA MET A 1 23.10 41.51 -3.48
C MET A 1 21.93 41.77 -4.43
N SER A 2 21.97 42.79 -5.30
CA SER A 2 20.78 43.23 -6.07
C SER A 2 21.01 43.49 -7.57
N ILE A 3 22.13 43.04 -8.15
CA ILE A 3 22.52 43.39 -9.53
C ILE A 3 22.65 42.17 -10.47
N SER A 4 22.90 40.96 -9.98
CA SER A 4 23.09 39.78 -10.84
C SER A 4 21.79 39.14 -11.38
N TYR A 5 20.61 39.50 -10.87
CA TYR A 5 19.34 38.84 -11.25
C TYR A 5 18.77 39.33 -12.60
N LYS A 6 19.21 40.49 -13.11
CA LYS A 6 18.68 41.08 -14.37
C LYS A 6 19.36 40.59 -15.66
N ARG A 7 20.41 39.75 -15.58
CA ARG A 7 21.16 39.29 -16.77
C ARG A 7 20.80 37.88 -17.28
N PHE A 8 19.83 37.20 -16.66
CA PHE A 8 19.40 35.84 -17.02
C PHE A 8 18.07 35.79 -17.82
N LEU A 9 17.47 36.94 -18.13
CA LEU A 9 16.12 37.03 -18.74
C LEU A 9 16.10 37.41 -20.23
N SER A 10 17.23 37.40 -20.94
CA SER A 10 17.31 37.80 -22.37
C SER A 10 17.53 36.65 -23.37
N THR A 11 17.40 35.38 -22.96
CA THR A 11 17.57 34.19 -23.83
C THR A 11 16.35 33.27 -23.77
N ARG A 12 15.18 33.82 -24.11
CA ARG A 12 13.96 33.03 -24.34
C ARG A 12 13.99 32.36 -25.72
N ASN A 13 13.41 31.16 -25.78
CA ASN A 13 12.91 30.49 -26.98
C ASN A 13 13.91 30.00 -28.04
N ARG A 14 14.76 29.03 -27.66
CA ARG A 14 15.02 27.85 -28.52
C ARG A 14 14.96 26.57 -27.68
N VAL A 15 13.75 26.04 -27.50
CA VAL A 15 13.59 24.61 -27.19
C VAL A 15 14.09 23.87 -28.42
N LYS A 16 15.29 23.26 -28.33
CA LYS A 16 15.74 22.35 -29.38
C LYS A 16 14.75 21.20 -29.42
N ALA A 17 14.09 20.99 -30.55
CA ALA A 17 13.36 19.75 -30.78
C ALA A 17 14.36 18.59 -30.59
N LEU A 18 14.03 17.67 -29.68
CA LEU A 18 14.83 16.46 -29.50
C LEU A 18 14.63 15.58 -30.73
N HIS A 19 15.53 15.71 -31.71
CA HIS A 19 15.57 14.81 -32.86
C HIS A 19 16.10 13.45 -32.41
N PHE A 20 15.17 12.57 -32.05
CA PHE A 20 15.40 11.14 -31.96
C PHE A 20 15.34 10.55 -33.38
N SER A 21 16.39 9.83 -33.79
CA SER A 21 16.39 9.13 -35.08
C SER A 21 15.29 8.06 -35.09
N PRO A 22 14.47 7.97 -36.16
CA PRO A 22 13.53 6.86 -36.30
C PRO A 22 14.30 5.55 -36.48
N ILE A 23 13.80 4.50 -35.85
CA ILE A 23 14.31 3.15 -36.03
C ILE A 23 13.37 2.43 -37.02
N SER A 24 13.94 1.84 -38.06
CA SER A 24 13.23 1.03 -39.05
C SER A 24 12.89 -0.33 -38.45
N PHE A 25 11.62 -0.73 -38.46
CA PHE A 25 11.11 -1.85 -37.64
C PHE A 25 10.21 -2.84 -38.39
N ASP A 26 10.63 -3.25 -39.60
CA ASP A 26 10.26 -4.55 -40.21
C ASP A 26 11.32 -5.64 -39.91
N GLN A 27 12.18 -5.40 -38.91
CA GLN A 27 13.30 -6.26 -38.52
C GLN A 27 13.19 -6.73 -37.06
N ASP A 28 13.80 -7.89 -36.77
CA ASP A 28 13.89 -8.45 -35.42
C ASP A 28 14.58 -7.49 -34.45
N ASN A 29 13.86 -7.06 -33.41
CA ASN A 29 14.38 -6.12 -32.44
C ASN A 29 15.04 -6.86 -31.29
N ASN A 30 16.36 -6.93 -31.30
CA ASN A 30 17.12 -7.44 -30.17
C ASN A 30 17.17 -6.41 -29.03
N ILE A 31 16.75 -6.82 -27.84
CA ILE A 31 17.08 -6.20 -26.56
C ILE A 31 18.03 -7.15 -25.84
N ILE A 32 19.20 -6.68 -25.45
CA ILE A 32 20.09 -7.38 -24.51
C ILE A 32 19.79 -6.79 -23.12
N PRO A 33 18.97 -7.43 -22.27
CA PRO A 33 18.71 -6.89 -20.94
C PRO A 33 20.01 -6.94 -20.15
N SER A 34 20.41 -5.81 -19.58
CA SER A 34 21.67 -5.68 -18.84
C SER A 34 21.41 -5.27 -17.40
N MET A 35 22.47 -5.16 -16.60
CA MET A 35 22.44 -4.53 -15.27
C MET A 35 22.10 -3.02 -15.29
N GLY A 36 21.77 -2.43 -16.45
CA GLY A 36 21.31 -1.05 -16.59
C GLY A 36 20.20 -0.71 -15.59
N SER A 37 20.41 0.34 -14.79
CA SER A 37 19.62 0.60 -13.59
C SER A 37 18.69 1.80 -13.73
N LEU A 38 17.55 1.72 -13.02
CA LEU A 38 16.84 2.90 -12.55
C LEU A 38 17.81 3.78 -11.76
N ARG A 39 17.94 5.05 -12.15
CA ARG A 39 18.80 6.02 -11.46
C ARG A 39 17.94 6.99 -10.66
N PRO A 40 18.05 7.03 -9.31
CA PRO A 40 17.51 8.11 -8.51
C PRO A 40 17.91 9.47 -9.07
N ILE A 41 16.95 10.39 -9.15
CA ILE A 41 17.16 11.79 -9.56
C ILE A 41 17.14 12.70 -8.35
N ASP A 42 16.23 12.46 -7.40
CA ASP A 42 16.20 13.14 -6.12
C ASP A 42 15.81 12.19 -4.97
N ASN A 43 16.39 12.47 -3.80
CA ASN A 43 16.16 11.79 -2.52
C ASN A 43 15.85 12.79 -1.39
N SER A 44 15.75 14.09 -1.67
CA SER A 44 15.53 15.16 -0.67
C SER A 44 14.24 15.00 0.13
N SER A 45 13.23 14.35 -0.46
CA SER A 45 11.93 14.05 0.15
C SER A 45 11.98 12.90 1.16
N ILE A 46 12.98 12.02 1.12
CA ILE A 46 13.01 10.78 1.93
C ILE A 46 12.89 11.05 3.44
N PRO A 47 13.55 12.06 4.06
CA PRO A 47 13.38 12.36 5.48
C PRO A 47 11.94 12.74 5.89
N ASN A 48 11.13 13.23 4.96
CA ASN A 48 9.76 13.69 5.21
C ASN A 48 8.72 12.56 5.07
N VAL A 49 9.11 11.42 4.48
CA VAL A 49 8.26 10.22 4.42
C VAL A 49 7.92 9.77 5.85
N PRO A 50 6.66 9.42 6.16
CA PRO A 50 6.27 8.99 7.50
C PRO A 50 6.89 7.64 7.88
N GLN A 51 6.82 7.29 9.16
CA GLN A 51 7.25 5.99 9.69
C GLN A 51 6.01 5.18 10.12
N LEU A 52 6.18 3.88 10.36
CA LEU A 52 5.12 3.07 10.92
C LEU A 52 4.79 3.55 12.34
N ALA A 53 3.51 3.78 12.60
CA ALA A 53 3.00 4.07 13.92
C ALA A 53 2.71 2.77 14.71
N HIS A 54 2.24 2.92 15.95
CA HIS A 54 1.72 1.83 16.79
C HIS A 54 2.71 0.68 17.07
N ASN A 55 4.02 0.97 17.06
CA ASN A 55 5.12 0.01 17.26
C ASN A 55 5.07 -1.19 16.28
N LEU A 56 4.71 -0.92 15.02
CA LEU A 56 4.68 -1.92 13.95
C LEU A 56 6.01 -2.07 13.19
N ASP A 57 6.98 -1.20 13.47
CA ASP A 57 8.32 -1.18 12.87
C ASP A 57 9.11 -2.47 13.12
N GLU A 58 8.92 -3.13 14.27
CA GLU A 58 9.58 -4.40 14.59
C GLU A 58 9.27 -5.53 13.59
N ILE A 59 8.11 -5.49 12.91
CA ILE A 59 7.70 -6.47 11.90
C ILE A 59 8.58 -6.41 10.65
N LEU A 60 9.22 -5.26 10.37
CA LEU A 60 10.16 -5.10 9.25
C LEU A 60 11.39 -6.02 9.38
N PHE A 61 11.75 -6.38 10.62
CA PHE A 61 12.93 -7.16 10.95
C PHE A 61 12.62 -8.58 11.45
N LYS A 62 11.36 -8.88 11.78
CA LYS A 62 10.91 -10.21 12.21
C LYS A 62 10.27 -10.98 11.04
N PRO A 63 10.89 -12.05 10.50
CA PRO A 63 10.34 -12.79 9.36
C PRO A 63 9.07 -13.57 9.71
N GLY A 64 8.20 -13.76 8.71
CA GLY A 64 6.98 -14.55 8.84
C GLY A 64 5.71 -13.72 9.05
N PHE A 65 4.67 -14.36 9.56
CA PHE A 65 3.34 -13.76 9.76
C PHE A 65 3.09 -13.40 11.22
N HIS A 66 2.66 -12.16 11.46
CA HIS A 66 2.38 -11.61 12.78
C HIS A 66 0.88 -11.48 12.98
N PHE A 67 0.31 -12.12 14.00
CA PHE A 67 -1.13 -12.06 14.26
C PHE A 67 -1.48 -10.80 15.04
N MET A 68 -2.58 -10.13 14.66
CA MET A 68 -3.13 -9.01 15.44
C MET A 68 -3.58 -9.43 16.85
N LYS A 69 -4.01 -10.69 16.98
CA LYS A 69 -4.63 -11.27 18.17
C LYS A 69 -4.21 -12.71 18.37
N ASP A 70 -4.01 -13.12 19.62
CA ASP A 70 -3.98 -14.54 19.97
C ASP A 70 -5.39 -15.09 20.16
N TYR A 71 -5.78 -16.08 19.36
CA TYR A 71 -7.10 -16.67 19.43
C TYR A 71 -7.25 -17.72 20.55
N LYS A 72 -6.16 -18.15 21.20
CA LYS A 72 -6.23 -19.06 22.36
C LYS A 72 -6.48 -18.30 23.66
N THR A 73 -5.73 -17.23 23.89
CA THR A 73 -5.85 -16.39 25.10
C THR A 73 -6.82 -15.22 24.93
N ASN A 74 -7.30 -14.96 23.70
CA ASN A 74 -8.16 -13.83 23.33
C ASN A 74 -7.48 -12.44 23.51
N THR A 75 -6.16 -12.38 23.71
CA THR A 75 -5.39 -11.14 23.92
C THR A 75 -4.90 -10.54 22.59
N LEU A 76 -4.83 -9.20 22.51
CA LEU A 76 -4.22 -8.51 21.36
C LEU A 76 -2.68 -8.55 21.46
N LYS A 77 -1.99 -8.55 20.32
CA LYS A 77 -0.50 -8.53 20.25
C LYS A 77 0.07 -7.19 19.83
N HIS A 78 -0.77 -6.30 19.30
CA HIS A 78 -0.43 -4.94 18.90
C HIS A 78 -1.49 -3.97 19.46
N ALA A 79 -1.30 -2.67 19.26
CA ALA A 79 -2.13 -1.61 19.86
C ALA A 79 -3.65 -1.85 19.68
N PRO A 80 -4.47 -1.72 20.74
CA PRO A 80 -5.93 -1.89 20.63
C PRO A 80 -6.59 -0.96 19.61
N PHE A 81 -6.09 0.26 19.47
CA PHE A 81 -6.57 1.29 18.55
C PHE A 81 -6.72 0.77 17.10
N ILE A 82 -5.67 0.16 16.54
CA ILE A 82 -5.67 -0.31 15.14
C ILE A 82 -6.49 -1.60 14.92
N TYR A 83 -7.02 -2.22 15.97
CA TYR A 83 -7.72 -3.51 15.85
C TYR A 83 -9.03 -3.40 15.07
N LYS A 84 -9.79 -2.32 15.29
CA LYS A 84 -11.08 -2.05 14.65
C LYS A 84 -10.86 -1.09 13.47
N ILE A 85 -11.44 -1.42 12.32
CA ILE A 85 -11.28 -0.60 11.11
C ILE A 85 -12.40 0.44 11.04
N THR A 86 -12.01 1.71 10.99
CA THR A 86 -12.89 2.84 10.63
C THR A 86 -13.60 2.56 9.31
N GLN A 87 -14.93 2.61 9.31
CA GLN A 87 -15.70 2.35 8.09
C GLN A 87 -15.69 3.60 7.19
N PRO A 88 -15.75 3.47 5.85
CA PRO A 88 -15.63 4.63 4.96
C PRO A 88 -16.67 5.73 5.18
N LYS A 89 -17.84 5.39 5.70
CA LYS A 89 -18.88 6.37 6.04
C LYS A 89 -18.44 7.32 7.17
N ASP A 90 -17.48 6.91 8.00
CA ASP A 90 -17.02 7.60 9.22
C ASP A 90 -15.66 8.29 9.04
N PHE A 91 -15.01 8.15 7.87
CA PHE A 91 -13.69 8.74 7.55
C PHE A 91 -13.82 9.89 6.54
N SER A 92 -13.10 10.99 6.77
CA SER A 92 -13.06 12.20 5.93
C SER A 92 -12.00 12.05 4.83
N TYR A 93 -12.36 11.44 3.71
CA TYR A 93 -11.43 11.25 2.58
C TYR A 93 -11.03 12.56 1.90
N GLU A 94 -11.80 13.62 2.10
CA GLU A 94 -11.60 14.97 1.60
C GLU A 94 -10.43 15.69 2.31
N ARG A 95 -10.07 15.23 3.53
CA ARG A 95 -8.89 15.71 4.26
C ARG A 95 -7.57 15.08 3.76
N LEU A 96 -7.62 13.99 2.99
CA LEU A 96 -6.43 13.37 2.39
C LEU A 96 -5.94 14.16 1.17
N SER A 97 -4.63 14.11 0.94
CA SER A 97 -4.00 14.65 -0.26
C SER A 97 -4.61 14.07 -1.55
N PRO A 98 -4.95 14.90 -2.55
CA PRO A 98 -5.55 14.43 -3.80
C PRO A 98 -4.51 13.74 -4.70
N PHE A 99 -4.93 12.68 -5.39
CA PHE A 99 -4.06 11.99 -6.35
C PHE A 99 -3.80 12.86 -7.60
N ILE A 100 -2.54 13.17 -7.86
CA ILE A 100 -2.09 13.93 -9.03
C ILE A 100 -1.63 12.95 -10.13
N PRO A 101 -2.33 12.82 -11.28
CA PRO A 101 -1.84 12.01 -12.41
C PRO A 101 -0.62 12.67 -13.08
N PRO A 102 0.28 11.90 -13.72
CA PRO A 102 1.47 12.44 -14.40
C PRO A 102 1.21 13.64 -15.32
N SER A 103 0.15 13.64 -16.11
CA SER A 103 -0.22 14.77 -17.00
C SER A 103 -0.51 16.11 -16.28
N LYS A 104 -0.84 16.06 -15.00
CA LYS A 104 -1.14 17.22 -14.15
C LYS A 104 -0.02 17.57 -13.18
N ASP A 105 1.05 16.76 -13.11
CA ASP A 105 2.21 17.03 -12.26
C ASP A 105 3.19 17.98 -12.97
N GLN A 106 3.13 19.26 -12.60
CA GLN A 106 4.02 20.27 -13.16
C GLN A 106 5.50 20.01 -12.82
N HIS A 107 5.79 19.57 -11.60
CA HIS A 107 7.18 19.33 -11.17
C HIS A 107 7.80 18.15 -11.93
N LEU A 108 7.02 17.09 -12.16
CA LEU A 108 7.43 15.97 -13.01
C LEU A 108 7.71 16.38 -14.46
N HIS A 109 6.92 17.32 -15.02
CA HIS A 109 7.22 17.91 -16.34
C HIS A 109 8.52 18.75 -16.33
N GLU A 110 8.75 19.55 -15.29
CA GLU A 110 9.96 20.37 -15.15
C GLU A 110 11.23 19.50 -15.05
N LEU A 111 11.19 18.46 -14.20
CA LEU A 111 12.24 17.45 -14.10
C LEU A 111 12.48 16.73 -15.43
N ALA A 112 11.42 16.41 -16.19
CA ALA A 112 11.58 15.77 -17.50
C ALA A 112 12.33 16.66 -18.49
N GLY A 113 12.04 17.97 -18.50
CA GLY A 113 12.80 18.95 -19.28
C GLY A 113 14.27 19.03 -18.84
N LEU A 114 14.52 19.15 -17.53
CA LEU A 114 15.88 19.22 -16.97
C LEU A 114 16.73 17.98 -17.28
N HIS A 115 16.15 16.79 -17.23
CA HIS A 115 16.83 15.51 -17.47
C HIS A 115 16.68 14.99 -18.91
N SER A 116 16.16 15.81 -19.83
CA SER A 116 15.92 15.48 -21.25
C SER A 116 15.17 14.15 -21.46
N LYS A 117 14.10 13.93 -20.67
CA LYS A 117 13.26 12.73 -20.74
C LYS A 117 12.03 12.97 -21.60
N LYS A 118 11.73 11.99 -22.47
CA LYS A 118 10.62 12.04 -23.42
C LYS A 118 9.31 11.55 -22.81
N TYR A 119 9.37 10.64 -21.84
CA TYR A 119 8.19 10.05 -21.20
C TYR A 119 8.15 10.37 -19.71
N ILE A 120 6.99 10.80 -19.21
CA ILE A 120 6.73 10.87 -17.76
C ILE A 120 5.65 9.88 -17.36
N ALA A 121 5.87 9.12 -16.29
CA ALA A 121 4.90 8.17 -15.80
C ALA A 121 4.92 8.06 -14.27
N SER A 122 3.85 7.49 -13.73
CA SER A 122 3.79 7.03 -12.34
C SER A 122 3.90 5.51 -12.30
N THR A 123 4.36 4.98 -11.17
CA THR A 123 4.31 3.53 -10.89
C THR A 123 2.95 2.92 -11.24
N SER A 124 1.85 3.57 -10.85
CA SER A 124 0.49 3.06 -11.04
C SER A 124 0.03 3.10 -12.50
N SER A 125 0.53 4.03 -13.33
CA SER A 125 0.12 4.14 -14.73
C SER A 125 0.76 3.10 -15.65
N ILE A 126 1.98 2.62 -15.37
CA ILE A 126 2.65 1.63 -16.24
C ILE A 126 2.64 0.19 -15.71
N SER A 127 2.52 -0.04 -14.40
CA SER A 127 2.71 -1.38 -13.80
C SER A 127 1.78 -2.48 -14.36
N SER A 128 0.57 -2.13 -14.80
CA SER A 128 -0.33 -3.11 -15.45
C SER A 128 0.13 -3.46 -16.88
N VAL A 129 0.63 -2.49 -17.66
CA VAL A 129 1.20 -2.74 -19.00
C VAL A 129 2.48 -3.57 -18.90
N LEU A 130 3.37 -3.20 -17.97
CA LEU A 130 4.58 -3.99 -17.68
C LEU A 130 4.24 -5.43 -17.26
N SER A 131 3.10 -5.65 -16.59
CA SER A 131 2.65 -7.02 -16.25
C SER A 131 2.29 -7.83 -17.50
N HIS A 132 1.64 -7.21 -18.50
CA HIS A 132 1.30 -7.89 -19.76
C HIS A 132 2.54 -8.18 -20.61
N LEU A 133 3.49 -7.23 -20.70
CA LEU A 133 4.79 -7.46 -21.32
C LEU A 133 5.57 -8.58 -20.60
N TYR A 134 5.48 -8.65 -19.27
CA TYR A 134 6.09 -9.75 -18.52
C TYR A 134 5.46 -11.10 -18.84
N PHE A 135 4.13 -11.20 -19.00
CA PHE A 135 3.48 -12.47 -19.34
C PHE A 135 3.98 -13.06 -20.67
N LEU A 136 4.21 -12.18 -21.66
CA LEU A 136 4.80 -12.53 -22.97
C LEU A 136 6.24 -13.05 -22.84
N ILE A 137 7.15 -12.29 -22.22
CA ILE A 137 8.57 -12.68 -22.18
C ILE A 137 8.84 -13.86 -21.21
N SER A 138 8.00 -14.03 -20.19
CA SER A 138 8.10 -15.13 -19.22
C SER A 138 7.36 -16.40 -19.65
N LYS A 139 6.75 -16.43 -20.85
CA LYS A 139 6.05 -17.61 -21.40
C LYS A 139 5.02 -18.19 -20.41
N TRP A 140 4.24 -17.31 -19.79
CA TRP A 140 3.27 -17.65 -18.74
C TRP A 140 3.84 -18.48 -17.57
N LYS A 141 4.98 -18.08 -17.01
CA LYS A 141 5.64 -18.80 -15.91
C LYS A 141 4.70 -19.07 -14.71
N ALA A 142 4.81 -20.27 -14.15
CA ALA A 142 4.22 -20.63 -12.85
C ALA A 142 5.07 -20.11 -11.67
N PHE A 143 4.43 -19.81 -10.53
CA PHE A 143 5.10 -19.34 -9.32
C PHE A 143 5.84 -20.45 -8.56
N ASP A 144 6.92 -20.08 -7.87
CA ASP A 144 7.60 -20.97 -6.91
C ASP A 144 6.74 -21.16 -5.64
N ILE A 145 6.11 -22.32 -5.52
CA ILE A 145 5.32 -22.74 -4.36
C ILE A 145 6.10 -23.62 -3.36
N THR A 146 7.43 -23.57 -3.38
CA THR A 146 8.26 -24.27 -2.38
C THR A 146 7.89 -23.83 -0.95
N ASN A 147 7.83 -24.79 -0.02
CA ASN A 147 7.44 -24.65 1.40
C ASN A 147 5.95 -24.39 1.69
N PHE A 148 5.08 -24.36 0.68
CA PHE A 148 3.62 -24.39 0.89
C PHE A 148 3.15 -25.77 1.35
N SER A 149 2.05 -25.82 2.10
CA SER A 149 1.34 -27.07 2.40
C SER A 149 0.85 -27.78 1.15
N GLU A 150 0.88 -29.12 1.17
CA GLU A 150 0.63 -29.99 0.01
C GLU A 150 -0.70 -29.72 -0.72
N GLN A 151 -1.75 -29.28 -0.02
CA GLN A 151 -3.04 -28.96 -0.63
C GLN A 151 -2.92 -27.90 -1.75
N PHE A 152 -1.90 -27.04 -1.73
CA PHE A 152 -1.64 -26.04 -2.78
C PHE A 152 -1.12 -26.64 -4.10
N ASN A 153 -0.65 -27.89 -4.12
CA ASN A 153 -0.24 -28.55 -5.37
C ASN A 153 -1.39 -28.67 -6.39
N SER A 154 -2.62 -28.81 -5.88
CA SER A 154 -3.87 -28.85 -6.67
C SER A 154 -4.34 -27.47 -7.17
N GLN A 155 -3.77 -26.38 -6.66
CA GLN A 155 -4.28 -25.03 -6.91
C GLN A 155 -3.68 -24.44 -8.19
N PRO A 156 -4.42 -23.59 -8.95
CA PRO A 156 -3.89 -23.01 -10.18
C PRO A 156 -2.65 -22.14 -9.92
N LYS A 157 -1.51 -22.50 -10.52
CA LYS A 157 -0.19 -21.86 -10.29
C LYS A 157 0.10 -20.65 -11.18
N GLY A 158 -0.90 -20.19 -11.94
CA GLY A 158 -0.81 -18.99 -12.81
C GLY A 158 -1.52 -17.77 -12.23
N PHE A 159 -1.29 -16.61 -12.85
CA PHE A 159 -1.88 -15.33 -12.46
C PHE A 159 -3.42 -15.37 -12.40
N THR A 160 -4.01 -14.50 -11.59
CA THR A 160 -5.47 -14.42 -11.45
C THR A 160 -6.14 -13.75 -12.66
N ARG A 161 -7.44 -13.99 -12.86
CA ARG A 161 -8.27 -13.27 -13.83
C ARG A 161 -8.16 -11.75 -13.68
N GLY A 162 -8.08 -11.21 -12.46
CA GLY A 162 -7.90 -9.77 -12.24
C GLY A 162 -6.54 -9.23 -12.68
N SER A 163 -5.50 -10.08 -12.71
CA SER A 163 -4.18 -9.74 -13.23
C SER A 163 -4.10 -9.76 -14.76
N LEU A 164 -5.06 -10.43 -15.42
CA LEU A 164 -5.24 -10.53 -16.87
C LEU A 164 -6.23 -9.49 -17.44
N TYR A 165 -6.68 -8.53 -16.63
CA TYR A 165 -7.52 -7.44 -17.12
C TYR A 165 -6.70 -6.58 -18.10
N PRO A 166 -7.11 -6.47 -19.39
CA PRO A 166 -6.36 -5.71 -20.40
C PRO A 166 -6.11 -4.26 -19.93
N PRO A 167 -4.85 -3.82 -19.76
CA PRO A 167 -4.56 -2.45 -19.39
C PRO A 167 -4.60 -1.54 -20.61
N SER A 168 -5.01 -0.29 -20.36
CA SER A 168 -4.91 0.79 -21.33
C SER A 168 -4.21 1.99 -20.69
N ILE A 169 -3.40 2.70 -21.48
CA ILE A 169 -2.67 3.91 -21.07
C ILE A 169 -2.90 5.04 -22.06
N LEU A 170 -3.05 6.26 -21.54
CA LEU A 170 -3.25 7.47 -22.32
C LEU A 170 -1.95 8.27 -22.38
N LEU A 171 -1.40 8.40 -23.58
CA LEU A 171 -0.23 9.22 -23.91
C LEU A 171 -0.69 10.62 -24.29
N GLN A 172 -0.25 11.62 -23.52
CA GLN A 172 -0.63 13.02 -23.71
C GLN A 172 0.61 13.89 -23.97
N PRO A 173 0.80 14.43 -25.19
CA PRO A 173 1.93 15.29 -25.53
C PRO A 173 1.77 16.68 -24.90
N LYS A 174 2.87 17.20 -24.35
CA LYS A 174 3.00 18.57 -23.82
C LYS A 174 4.46 19.00 -23.88
N ASN A 175 4.75 20.04 -24.66
CA ASN A 175 6.10 20.63 -24.80
C ASN A 175 7.21 19.61 -25.18
N GLY A 176 6.88 18.61 -26.02
CA GLY A 176 7.82 17.55 -26.43
C GLY A 176 7.96 16.37 -25.46
N VAL A 177 7.29 16.43 -24.30
CA VAL A 177 7.20 15.33 -23.31
C VAL A 177 5.83 14.66 -23.44
N TYR A 178 5.78 13.34 -23.38
CA TYR A 178 4.55 12.56 -23.36
C TYR A 178 4.25 12.04 -21.95
N SER A 179 3.09 12.39 -21.43
CA SER A 179 2.62 11.94 -20.12
C SER A 179 1.87 10.62 -20.26
N ILE A 180 2.19 9.63 -19.44
CA ILE A 180 1.54 8.32 -19.42
C ILE A 180 0.60 8.24 -18.22
N ASP A 181 -0.69 8.44 -18.48
CA ASP A 181 -1.75 8.26 -17.49
C ASP A 181 -2.40 6.87 -17.64
N ALA A 182 -2.92 6.32 -16.55
CA ALA A 182 -3.76 5.11 -16.61
C ALA A 182 -5.13 5.45 -17.22
N ASP A 183 -5.63 4.62 -18.13
CA ASP A 183 -7.01 4.72 -18.59
C ASP A 183 -7.97 4.27 -17.47
N LYS A 184 -8.86 5.19 -17.07
CA LYS A 184 -9.90 4.97 -16.04
C LYS A 184 -11.32 4.97 -16.62
N SER A 185 -11.47 4.86 -17.94
CA SER A 185 -12.77 4.95 -18.63
C SER A 185 -13.84 3.97 -18.10
N PHE A 186 -13.42 2.86 -17.49
CA PHE A 186 -14.29 1.80 -16.98
C PHE A 186 -14.16 1.56 -15.47
N ASP A 187 -13.43 2.43 -14.75
CA ASP A 187 -13.35 2.38 -13.30
C ASP A 187 -14.74 2.72 -12.71
N LYS A 188 -15.37 1.76 -12.03
CA LYS A 188 -16.61 2.01 -11.29
C LYS A 188 -16.34 3.00 -10.15
N SER A 189 -17.35 3.80 -9.81
CA SER A 189 -17.36 4.63 -8.60
C SER A 189 -16.90 3.81 -7.38
N GLY A 190 -16.00 4.38 -6.58
CA GLY A 190 -15.08 3.65 -5.69
C GLY A 190 -15.68 2.50 -4.86
N ASN A 191 -14.96 1.37 -4.82
CA ASN A 191 -15.33 0.22 -3.98
C ASN A 191 -14.75 0.32 -2.55
N ILE A 192 -15.30 -0.49 -1.64
CA ILE A 192 -14.89 -0.60 -0.23
C ILE A 192 -13.38 -0.80 -0.05
N LEU A 193 -12.70 -1.56 -0.91
CA LEU A 193 -11.27 -1.86 -0.77
C LEU A 193 -10.38 -0.68 -1.15
N MET A 194 -10.77 0.12 -2.16
CA MET A 194 -10.05 1.34 -2.51
C MET A 194 -10.15 2.38 -1.38
N ASN A 195 -11.33 2.53 -0.78
CA ASN A 195 -11.57 3.46 0.32
C ASN A 195 -10.82 3.01 1.59
N LEU A 196 -10.89 1.71 1.92
CA LEU A 196 -10.16 1.16 3.08
C LEU A 196 -8.64 1.17 2.89
N GLY A 197 -8.13 1.01 1.66
CA GLY A 197 -6.69 1.12 1.39
C GLY A 197 -6.14 2.46 1.88
N LYS A 198 -6.75 3.57 1.44
CA LYS A 198 -6.36 4.93 1.85
C LYS A 198 -6.47 5.16 3.37
N SER A 199 -7.60 4.79 3.98
CA SER A 199 -7.80 5.04 5.41
C SER A 199 -6.96 4.14 6.31
N LEU A 200 -6.52 2.97 5.83
CA LEU A 200 -5.59 2.10 6.55
C LEU A 200 -4.13 2.49 6.34
N GLU A 201 -3.76 3.01 5.17
CA GLU A 201 -2.44 3.60 4.93
C GLU A 201 -2.18 4.74 5.91
N LYS A 202 -3.14 5.66 6.08
CA LYS A 202 -3.09 6.72 7.10
C LYS A 202 -3.11 6.19 8.54
N LEU A 203 -3.86 5.11 8.83
CA LEU A 203 -3.87 4.46 10.16
C LEU A 203 -2.52 3.86 10.53
N LEU A 204 -1.79 3.29 9.57
CA LEU A 204 -0.52 2.61 9.83
C LEU A 204 0.67 3.58 9.90
N SER A 205 0.51 4.81 9.42
CA SER A 205 1.56 5.83 9.26
C SER A 205 1.38 7.08 10.12
N SER A 206 0.37 7.11 10.99
CA SER A 206 0.08 8.24 11.89
C SER A 206 -0.28 7.74 13.29
N ASP A 207 0.02 8.53 14.31
CA ASP A 207 -0.42 8.23 15.67
C ASP A 207 -1.95 8.40 15.83
N GLU A 208 -2.46 8.05 17.01
CA GLU A 208 -3.90 8.09 17.31
C GLU A 208 -4.48 9.52 17.26
N GLU A 209 -3.73 10.53 17.71
CA GLU A 209 -4.18 11.93 17.71
C GLU A 209 -4.33 12.44 16.27
N GLU A 210 -3.27 12.27 15.47
CA GLU A 210 -3.23 12.66 14.05
C GLU A 210 -4.25 11.87 13.23
N TYR A 211 -4.41 10.56 13.44
CA TYR A 211 -5.42 9.76 12.73
C TYR A 211 -6.85 10.24 13.05
N ASN A 212 -7.13 10.59 14.30
CA ASN A 212 -8.46 11.03 14.73
C ASN A 212 -8.88 12.36 14.07
N THR A 213 -7.95 13.18 13.56
CA THR A 213 -8.28 14.36 12.73
C THR A 213 -8.94 14.00 11.39
N PHE A 214 -8.77 12.76 10.90
CA PHE A 214 -9.39 12.27 9.66
C PHE A 214 -10.74 11.56 9.90
N ILE A 215 -11.23 11.51 11.13
CA ILE A 215 -12.58 11.03 11.45
C ILE A 215 -13.60 12.13 11.17
N LYS A 216 -14.76 11.76 10.61
CA LYS A 216 -15.84 12.73 10.36
C LYS A 216 -16.32 13.35 11.66
N ASN A 217 -16.65 14.63 11.59
CA ASN A 217 -17.01 15.48 12.73
C ASN A 217 -15.86 15.72 13.73
N SER A 218 -14.61 15.33 13.43
CA SER A 218 -13.47 15.79 14.21
C SER A 218 -13.33 17.31 14.06
N LEU A 219 -13.38 18.00 15.21
CA LEU A 219 -13.21 19.44 15.38
C LEU A 219 -11.74 19.88 15.28
N ILE A 220 -10.82 18.92 15.23
CA ILE A 220 -9.38 19.15 15.07
C ILE A 220 -9.05 18.90 13.59
N GLU A 221 -8.51 19.92 12.93
CA GLU A 221 -7.96 19.74 11.58
C GLU A 221 -6.60 19.03 11.64
N PRO A 222 -6.23 18.25 10.60
CA PRO A 222 -4.92 17.61 10.53
C PRO A 222 -3.77 18.61 10.72
N LYS A 223 -2.66 18.15 11.32
CA LYS A 223 -1.41 18.90 11.28
C LYS A 223 -1.01 19.03 9.79
N GLU A 224 -0.59 20.25 9.39
CA GLU A 224 -0.46 20.73 8.00
C GLU A 224 -0.38 19.65 6.92
N HIS A 225 -1.25 19.71 5.90
CA HIS A 225 -1.33 18.78 4.77
C HIS A 225 0.05 18.25 4.36
N THR A 226 0.42 17.06 4.84
CA THR A 226 1.72 16.47 4.56
C THR A 226 1.79 16.21 3.06
N SER A 227 2.58 17.02 2.36
CA SER A 227 2.72 16.92 0.91
C SER A 227 3.22 15.54 0.55
N GLU A 228 2.59 14.94 -0.45
CA GLU A 228 2.91 13.56 -0.85
C GLU A 228 4.38 13.43 -1.20
N CYS A 229 5.07 12.53 -0.50
CA CYS A 229 6.48 12.32 -0.70
C CYS A 229 6.70 11.43 -1.92
N TYR A 230 7.41 11.96 -2.92
CA TYR A 230 7.69 11.26 -4.16
C TYR A 230 9.18 10.92 -4.30
N HIS A 231 9.46 9.74 -4.86
CA HIS A 231 10.76 9.37 -5.43
C HIS A 231 10.71 9.52 -6.95
N TYR A 232 11.75 10.13 -7.52
CA TYR A 232 11.92 10.30 -8.96
C TYR A 232 13.10 9.46 -9.45
N SER A 233 12.86 8.64 -10.48
CA SER A 233 13.87 7.76 -11.06
C SER A 233 13.88 7.83 -12.60
N GLY A 234 15.08 7.89 -13.18
CA GLY A 234 15.28 7.87 -14.63
C GLY A 234 15.58 6.46 -15.15
N TYR A 235 15.00 6.10 -16.28
CA TYR A 235 15.31 4.87 -17.03
C TYR A 235 15.23 5.16 -18.53
N GLU A 236 16.31 4.99 -19.29
CA GLU A 236 16.35 5.35 -20.72
C GLU A 236 15.69 6.72 -21.01
N ASN A 237 14.63 6.77 -21.83
CA ASN A 237 13.85 7.95 -22.18
C ASN A 237 12.74 8.31 -21.16
N PHE A 238 12.56 7.52 -20.09
CA PHE A 238 11.58 7.75 -19.03
C PHE A 238 12.13 8.57 -17.86
N LEU A 239 11.23 9.38 -17.30
CA LEU A 239 11.22 9.83 -15.91
C LEU A 239 10.01 9.20 -15.21
N LEU A 240 10.26 8.48 -14.12
CA LEU A 240 9.24 7.78 -13.35
C LEU A 240 9.09 8.40 -11.97
N ARG A 241 7.85 8.50 -11.49
CA ARG A 241 7.50 8.94 -10.15
C ARG A 241 6.84 7.80 -9.36
N SER A 242 7.30 7.55 -8.14
CA SER A 242 6.57 6.73 -7.16
C SER A 242 6.25 7.55 -5.93
N GLN A 243 5.04 7.41 -5.40
CA GLN A 243 4.70 7.81 -4.03
C GLN A 243 5.49 6.92 -3.05
N LEU A 244 5.80 7.45 -1.88
CA LEU A 244 6.55 6.79 -0.81
C LEU A 244 5.68 6.73 0.45
N ASP A 245 5.10 5.57 0.69
CA ASP A 245 4.13 5.37 1.78
C ASP A 245 4.79 5.37 3.16
N CYS A 246 6.02 4.85 3.31
CA CYS A 246 6.69 4.73 4.61
C CYS A 246 8.23 4.62 4.52
N ARG A 247 8.91 5.00 5.60
CA ARG A 247 10.36 4.82 5.81
C ARG A 247 10.72 4.15 7.14
N HIS A 248 11.93 3.62 7.19
CA HIS A 248 12.63 3.21 8.40
C HIS A 248 14.17 3.30 8.18
N PRO A 249 14.94 4.07 8.96
CA PRO A 249 16.37 4.33 8.70
C PRO A 249 17.24 3.08 8.54
N ASN A 250 16.98 2.02 9.31
CA ASN A 250 17.80 0.80 9.31
C ASN A 250 17.57 -0.13 8.09
N LEU A 251 16.66 0.21 7.16
CA LEU A 251 16.50 -0.54 5.91
C LEU A 251 17.50 -0.04 4.86
N LYS A 252 18.13 -0.95 4.09
CA LYS A 252 19.16 -0.61 3.08
C LYS A 252 18.76 0.51 2.10
N LYS A 253 17.47 0.62 1.77
CA LYS A 253 16.93 1.66 0.87
C LYS A 253 16.10 2.72 1.60
N GLN A 254 16.01 2.63 2.93
CA GLN A 254 15.22 3.43 3.87
C GLN A 254 13.69 3.41 3.65
N THR A 255 13.18 3.29 2.43
CA THR A 255 11.74 3.33 2.13
C THR A 255 11.13 1.95 1.89
N PHE A 256 9.82 1.85 2.13
CA PHE A 256 8.98 0.69 1.79
C PHE A 256 7.54 1.12 1.55
N ASP A 257 6.80 0.24 0.87
CA ASP A 257 5.42 0.45 0.44
C ASP A 257 4.45 -0.10 1.49
N LEU A 258 3.31 0.55 1.74
CA LEU A 258 2.24 0.06 2.63
C LEU A 258 1.11 -0.49 1.78
N LYS A 259 0.70 -1.75 2.01
CA LYS A 259 -0.43 -2.34 1.28
C LYS A 259 -1.35 -3.11 2.22
N THR A 260 -2.64 -3.07 1.91
CA THR A 260 -3.65 -3.81 2.66
C THR A 260 -4.12 -5.03 1.87
N ARG A 261 -4.37 -6.12 2.59
CA ARG A 261 -4.84 -7.38 2.01
C ARG A 261 -6.15 -7.81 2.62
N ALA A 262 -7.24 -7.53 1.91
CA ALA A 262 -8.53 -8.08 2.25
C ALA A 262 -8.51 -9.60 2.13
N VAL A 263 -9.07 -10.30 3.10
CA VAL A 263 -9.24 -11.75 3.06
C VAL A 263 -10.11 -12.19 1.87
N ILE A 264 -9.93 -13.44 1.47
CA ILE A 264 -10.51 -14.03 0.28
C ILE A 264 -12.04 -13.92 0.18
N SER A 265 -12.79 -14.02 1.30
CA SER A 265 -14.25 -13.85 1.29
C SER A 265 -14.64 -12.49 0.71
N ILE A 266 -14.01 -11.42 1.19
CA ILE A 266 -14.22 -10.05 0.71
C ILE A 266 -13.78 -9.90 -0.74
N ARG A 267 -12.61 -10.44 -1.13
CA ARG A 267 -12.08 -10.31 -2.50
C ARG A 267 -12.95 -11.01 -3.56
N HIS A 268 -13.70 -12.03 -3.16
CA HIS A 268 -14.61 -12.76 -4.05
C HIS A 268 -16.06 -12.26 -4.00
N ASP A 269 -16.40 -11.39 -3.06
CA ASP A 269 -17.78 -10.97 -2.77
C ASP A 269 -17.84 -9.52 -2.26
N ILE A 270 -17.18 -8.62 -2.99
CA ILE A 270 -16.92 -7.23 -2.57
C ILE A 270 -18.19 -6.40 -2.36
N ASP A 271 -19.24 -6.68 -3.15
CA ASP A 271 -20.51 -5.95 -3.05
C ASP A 271 -21.28 -6.34 -1.76
N ASN A 272 -21.06 -7.55 -1.23
CA ASN A 272 -21.65 -8.06 0.01
C ASN A 272 -20.62 -8.14 1.15
N TYR A 273 -19.62 -7.24 1.14
CA TYR A 273 -18.49 -7.26 2.09
C TYR A 273 -18.92 -7.32 3.57
N LYS A 274 -20.08 -6.73 3.92
CA LYS A 274 -20.65 -6.74 5.29
C LYS A 274 -21.06 -8.14 5.77
N GLU A 275 -21.45 -9.03 4.87
CA GLU A 275 -21.78 -10.42 5.18
C GLU A 275 -20.51 -11.28 5.20
N SER A 276 -19.59 -10.99 4.28
CA SER A 276 -18.30 -11.68 4.10
C SER A 276 -17.20 -11.24 5.09
N CYS A 277 -17.43 -10.23 5.93
CA CYS A 277 -16.45 -9.73 6.90
C CYS A 277 -16.20 -10.68 8.08
N GLY A 278 -17.07 -11.66 8.33
CA GLY A 278 -16.89 -12.60 9.42
C GLY A 278 -15.67 -13.52 9.28
N TYR A 279 -15.13 -13.70 8.07
CA TYR A 279 -13.95 -14.54 7.82
C TYR A 279 -12.72 -14.05 8.61
N GLN A 280 -11.94 -14.99 9.14
CA GLN A 280 -10.77 -14.71 9.98
C GLN A 280 -9.50 -15.37 9.43
N ILE A 281 -8.34 -14.95 9.94
CA ILE A 281 -7.08 -15.69 9.80
C ILE A 281 -6.75 -16.27 11.17
N LEU A 282 -6.93 -17.58 11.33
CA LEU A 282 -6.83 -18.30 12.60
C LEU A 282 -5.53 -19.11 12.73
N LYS A 283 -4.79 -19.28 11.63
CA LYS A 283 -3.61 -20.15 11.53
C LYS A 283 -2.63 -19.64 10.48
N GLN A 284 -1.36 -20.04 10.57
CA GLN A 284 -0.37 -19.65 9.57
C GLN A 284 -0.55 -20.43 8.25
N LYS A 285 -0.81 -21.75 8.32
CA LYS A 285 -0.89 -22.66 7.16
C LYS A 285 -2.29 -23.22 6.89
N GLY A 286 -2.55 -23.65 5.66
CA GLY A 286 -3.78 -24.29 5.18
C GLY A 286 -4.47 -23.54 4.05
N ILE A 287 -5.46 -24.16 3.40
CA ILE A 287 -6.12 -23.61 2.20
C ILE A 287 -7.17 -22.51 2.45
N LEU A 288 -7.64 -22.37 3.69
CA LEU A 288 -8.64 -21.38 4.16
C LEU A 288 -8.35 -20.99 5.62
N GLU A 289 -8.88 -19.85 6.04
CA GLU A 289 -8.69 -19.18 7.35
C GLU A 289 -7.19 -19.03 7.74
N SER A 290 -6.30 -18.81 6.76
CA SER A 290 -4.84 -18.83 6.95
C SER A 290 -4.10 -17.67 6.26
N PHE A 291 -2.92 -17.33 6.79
CA PHE A 291 -1.99 -16.42 6.11
C PHE A 291 -1.41 -17.03 4.82
N GLU A 292 -1.07 -18.31 4.83
CA GLU A 292 -0.55 -19.04 3.66
C GLU A 292 -1.51 -18.94 2.46
N ARG A 293 -2.83 -18.98 2.68
CA ARG A 293 -3.80 -18.78 1.59
C ARG A 293 -3.76 -17.37 1.03
N GLU A 294 -3.74 -16.36 1.90
CA GLU A 294 -3.70 -14.97 1.44
C GLU A 294 -2.38 -14.65 0.73
N TYR A 295 -1.27 -15.21 1.22
CA TYR A 295 0.06 -15.12 0.61
C TYR A 295 0.10 -15.80 -0.77
N PHE A 296 -0.43 -17.03 -0.90
CA PHE A 296 -0.58 -17.73 -2.18
C PHE A 296 -1.35 -16.91 -3.21
N ASP A 297 -2.53 -16.39 -2.83
CA ASP A 297 -3.30 -15.56 -3.74
C ASP A 297 -2.60 -14.23 -4.02
N MET A 298 -1.78 -13.70 -3.11
CA MET A 298 -1.06 -12.44 -3.29
C MET A 298 0.10 -12.58 -4.29
N MET A 299 0.82 -13.71 -4.28
CA MET A 299 1.74 -14.10 -5.36
C MET A 299 1.05 -14.04 -6.72
N ARG A 300 -0.14 -14.62 -6.81
CA ARG A 300 -0.91 -14.74 -8.06
C ARG A 300 -1.61 -13.46 -8.54
N SER A 301 -1.85 -12.49 -7.64
CA SER A 301 -2.68 -11.31 -7.91
C SER A 301 -1.92 -9.98 -7.91
N ALA A 302 -0.92 -9.84 -7.04
CA ALA A 302 -0.33 -8.54 -6.69
C ALA A 302 1.19 -8.49 -6.75
N PHE A 303 1.91 -9.59 -6.46
CA PHE A 303 3.38 -9.58 -6.33
C PHE A 303 4.11 -8.97 -7.52
N LEU A 304 3.69 -9.23 -8.76
CA LEU A 304 4.34 -8.65 -9.93
C LEU A 304 4.23 -7.11 -9.96
N LYS A 305 3.05 -6.56 -9.64
CA LYS A 305 2.83 -5.11 -9.55
C LYS A 305 3.60 -4.51 -8.37
N TYR A 306 3.57 -5.17 -7.22
CA TYR A 306 4.33 -4.77 -6.03
C TYR A 306 5.85 -4.78 -6.25
N ASN A 307 6.36 -5.76 -6.99
CA ASN A 307 7.78 -5.86 -7.33
C ASN A 307 8.20 -4.70 -8.26
N PHE A 308 7.41 -4.41 -9.31
CA PHE A 308 7.66 -3.27 -10.19
C PHE A 308 7.52 -1.93 -9.45
N GLN A 309 6.53 -1.79 -8.57
CA GLN A 309 6.38 -0.62 -7.68
C GLN A 309 7.61 -0.41 -6.80
N ALA A 310 8.05 -1.45 -6.10
CA ALA A 310 9.20 -1.36 -5.21
C ALA A 310 10.53 -1.16 -5.96
N ARG A 311 10.63 -1.57 -7.23
CA ARG A 311 11.76 -1.23 -8.11
C ARG A 311 11.73 0.24 -8.50
N ILE A 312 10.63 0.72 -9.08
CA ILE A 312 10.47 2.10 -9.58
C ILE A 312 10.61 3.14 -8.47
N GLY A 313 9.98 2.91 -7.31
CA GLY A 313 10.07 3.77 -6.13
C GLY A 313 11.33 3.57 -5.28
N ASN A 314 12.28 2.75 -5.74
CA ASN A 314 13.49 2.39 -5.01
C ASN A 314 13.25 1.95 -3.54
N MET A 315 12.20 1.18 -3.31
CA MET A 315 11.81 0.66 -1.98
C MET A 315 12.54 -0.65 -1.65
N ASN A 316 12.57 -1.02 -0.36
CA ASN A 316 13.17 -2.27 0.13
C ASN A 316 12.21 -3.48 0.04
N GLY A 317 10.91 -3.23 0.14
CA GLY A 317 9.85 -4.24 0.19
C GLY A 317 8.49 -3.61 0.40
N ILE A 318 7.51 -4.45 0.77
CA ILE A 318 6.12 -4.10 1.03
C ILE A 318 5.76 -4.54 2.45
N PHE A 319 5.17 -3.66 3.25
CA PHE A 319 4.49 -4.02 4.49
C PHE A 319 3.02 -4.31 4.18
N VAL A 320 2.54 -5.50 4.54
CA VAL A 320 1.18 -5.97 4.24
C VAL A 320 0.36 -6.10 5.52
N ALA A 321 -0.73 -5.34 5.61
CA ALA A 321 -1.74 -5.45 6.67
C ALA A 321 -2.96 -6.27 6.19
N TYR A 322 -3.19 -7.43 6.80
CA TYR A 322 -4.30 -8.32 6.46
C TYR A 322 -5.57 -7.92 7.22
N HIS A 323 -6.72 -7.91 6.53
CA HIS A 323 -7.97 -7.44 7.12
C HIS A 323 -9.21 -8.14 6.57
N ASN A 324 -10.30 -8.10 7.32
CA ASN A 324 -11.63 -8.56 6.88
C ASN A 324 -12.64 -7.42 6.70
N THR A 325 -12.17 -6.18 6.51
CA THR A 325 -12.95 -4.92 6.47
C THR A 325 -13.59 -4.47 7.78
N ALA A 326 -13.82 -5.36 8.75
CA ALA A 326 -14.20 -4.98 10.11
C ALA A 326 -12.98 -4.74 11.00
N ARG A 327 -11.91 -5.55 10.80
CA ARG A 327 -10.73 -5.62 11.68
C ARG A 327 -9.43 -5.92 10.94
N LEU A 328 -8.32 -5.47 11.52
CA LEU A 328 -7.00 -6.00 11.20
C LEU A 328 -6.84 -7.39 11.81
N LEU A 329 -6.24 -8.31 11.04
CA LEU A 329 -6.03 -9.71 11.41
C LEU A 329 -4.55 -10.02 11.64
N GLY A 330 -3.65 -9.23 11.04
CA GLY A 330 -2.21 -9.34 11.25
C GLY A 330 -1.40 -8.70 10.12
N PHE A 331 -0.10 -8.95 10.15
CA PHE A 331 0.90 -8.23 9.37
C PHE A 331 1.99 -9.15 8.80
N GLN A 332 2.64 -8.71 7.72
CA GLN A 332 3.85 -9.33 7.17
C GLN A 332 4.68 -8.26 6.44
N TYR A 333 6.01 -8.29 6.61
CA TYR A 333 6.92 -7.58 5.70
C TYR A 333 7.44 -8.52 4.60
N ILE A 334 7.38 -8.08 3.35
CA ILE A 334 7.75 -8.86 2.15
C ILE A 334 8.81 -8.08 1.37
N SER A 335 10.07 -8.50 1.49
CA SER A 335 11.17 -7.90 0.75
C SER A 335 11.08 -8.12 -0.77
N ILE A 336 11.72 -7.24 -1.57
CA ILE A 336 11.92 -7.49 -3.01
C ILE A 336 12.55 -8.86 -3.26
N LYS A 337 13.50 -9.30 -2.43
CA LYS A 337 14.19 -10.60 -2.58
C LYS A 337 13.24 -11.80 -2.48
N GLU A 338 12.23 -11.74 -1.61
CA GLU A 338 11.21 -12.80 -1.52
C GLU A 338 10.26 -12.74 -2.72
N MET A 339 9.79 -11.55 -3.12
CA MET A 339 8.99 -11.42 -4.35
C MET A 339 9.76 -11.93 -5.58
N ASP A 340 11.05 -11.61 -5.68
CA ASP A 340 11.92 -12.04 -6.77
C ASP A 340 12.07 -13.55 -6.82
N LYS A 341 12.25 -14.20 -5.65
CA LYS A 341 12.28 -15.66 -5.56
C LYS A 341 10.97 -16.26 -6.09
N ARG A 342 9.82 -15.74 -5.66
CA ARG A 342 8.50 -16.27 -6.02
C ARG A 342 8.09 -16.08 -7.47
N LEU A 343 8.49 -14.95 -8.07
CA LEU A 343 8.18 -14.59 -9.46
C LEU A 343 9.26 -15.12 -10.42
N PHE A 344 10.51 -14.74 -10.19
CA PHE A 344 11.60 -14.89 -11.15
C PHE A 344 12.56 -16.05 -10.80
N GLY A 345 12.52 -16.55 -9.56
CA GLY A 345 13.39 -17.60 -9.04
C GLY A 345 14.61 -17.02 -8.30
N ASN A 346 15.17 -15.91 -8.80
CA ASN A 346 16.21 -15.14 -8.13
C ASN A 346 16.16 -13.65 -8.50
N SER A 347 16.89 -12.80 -7.74
CA SER A 347 16.88 -11.34 -7.93
C SER A 347 17.61 -10.85 -9.18
N LEU A 348 18.56 -11.61 -9.73
CA LEU A 348 19.26 -11.27 -10.98
C LEU A 348 18.29 -11.38 -12.15
N THR A 349 17.65 -12.54 -12.28
CA THR A 349 16.59 -12.83 -13.25
C THR A 349 15.47 -11.79 -13.15
N GLY A 350 15.05 -11.40 -11.93
CA GLY A 350 14.04 -10.37 -11.71
C GLY A 350 14.44 -8.96 -12.14
N LEU A 351 15.72 -8.59 -11.97
CA LEU A 351 16.24 -7.31 -12.46
C LEU A 351 16.24 -7.28 -14.00
N TYR A 352 16.74 -8.33 -14.63
CA TYR A 352 16.81 -8.40 -16.09
C TYR A 352 15.41 -8.44 -16.71
N HIS A 353 14.44 -9.15 -16.11
CA HIS A 353 13.05 -9.15 -16.60
C HIS A 353 12.40 -7.78 -16.47
N PHE A 354 12.64 -7.04 -15.37
CA PHE A 354 12.15 -5.67 -15.22
C PHE A 354 12.74 -4.75 -16.30
N ASN A 355 14.04 -4.85 -16.55
CA ASN A 355 14.71 -4.06 -17.58
C ASN A 355 14.18 -4.39 -18.99
N ALA A 356 14.03 -5.68 -19.31
CA ALA A 356 13.47 -6.15 -20.57
C ALA A 356 12.07 -5.55 -20.86
N VAL A 357 11.14 -5.61 -19.91
CA VAL A 357 9.79 -5.04 -20.12
C VAL A 357 9.78 -3.51 -20.20
N MET A 358 10.69 -2.84 -19.49
CA MET A 358 10.86 -1.39 -19.58
C MET A 358 11.41 -0.96 -20.95
N SER A 359 12.43 -1.64 -21.48
CA SER A 359 12.99 -1.35 -22.80
C SER A 359 12.02 -1.71 -23.95
N ILE A 360 11.23 -2.79 -23.84
CA ILE A 360 10.12 -3.03 -24.80
C ILE A 360 9.14 -1.87 -24.78
N LEU A 361 8.67 -1.45 -23.59
CA LEU A 361 7.74 -0.33 -23.48
C LEU A 361 8.33 0.94 -24.07
N GLY A 362 9.60 1.27 -23.77
CA GLY A 362 10.30 2.42 -24.33
C GLY A 362 10.32 2.42 -25.86
N ARG A 363 10.73 1.31 -26.48
CA ARG A 363 10.78 1.18 -27.95
C ARG A 363 9.40 1.23 -28.60
N LEU A 364 8.37 0.61 -28.01
CA LEU A 364 6.99 0.73 -28.49
C LEU A 364 6.51 2.19 -28.45
N LEU A 365 6.75 2.89 -27.35
CA LEU A 365 6.38 4.30 -27.23
C LEU A 365 7.14 5.18 -28.23
N ASP A 366 8.43 4.91 -28.46
CA ASP A 366 9.23 5.63 -29.45
C ASP A 366 8.73 5.40 -30.88
N TYR A 367 8.31 4.19 -31.24
CA TYR A 367 7.63 3.89 -32.50
C TYR A 367 6.33 4.69 -32.66
N PHE A 368 5.41 4.61 -31.69
CA PHE A 368 4.09 5.26 -31.81
C PHE A 368 4.15 6.79 -31.74
N THR A 369 5.03 7.36 -30.90
CA THR A 369 5.19 8.82 -30.82
C THR A 369 6.01 9.40 -31.97
N PHE A 370 6.74 8.57 -32.72
CA PHE A 370 7.27 8.94 -34.03
C PHE A 370 6.16 8.92 -35.08
N LYS A 371 5.50 7.77 -35.28
CA LYS A 371 4.43 7.56 -36.29
C LYS A 371 3.26 8.54 -36.12
N PHE A 372 2.84 8.80 -34.89
CA PHE A 372 1.75 9.71 -34.55
C PHE A 372 2.26 10.92 -33.75
N SER A 373 3.23 11.62 -34.32
CA SER A 373 3.89 12.79 -33.71
C SER A 373 2.91 13.85 -33.20
N ASN A 374 3.06 14.21 -31.93
CA ASN A 374 2.27 15.23 -31.20
C ASN A 374 0.75 14.97 -31.15
N LYS A 375 0.33 13.69 -31.25
CA LYS A 375 -1.06 13.25 -31.04
C LYS A 375 -1.25 12.64 -29.65
N THR A 376 -2.47 12.71 -29.14
CA THR A 376 -2.89 11.95 -27.94
C THR A 376 -3.27 10.53 -28.35
N LEU A 377 -2.68 9.53 -27.70
CA LEU A 377 -2.85 8.12 -28.07
C LEU A 377 -3.39 7.32 -26.88
N LEU A 378 -4.42 6.51 -27.10
CA LEU A 378 -4.85 5.50 -26.14
C LEU A 378 -4.34 4.13 -26.60
N LEU A 379 -3.31 3.63 -25.92
CA LEU A 379 -2.74 2.29 -26.17
C LEU A 379 -3.44 1.27 -25.28
N SER A 380 -3.91 0.16 -25.83
CA SER A 380 -4.58 -0.92 -25.07
C SER A 380 -3.97 -2.28 -25.37
N PHE A 381 -3.52 -2.99 -24.33
CA PHE A 381 -2.75 -4.22 -24.43
C PHE A 381 -3.56 -5.42 -23.94
N GLU A 382 -3.56 -6.52 -24.69
CA GLU A 382 -4.22 -7.77 -24.30
C GLU A 382 -3.29 -8.96 -24.57
N TYR A 383 -2.81 -9.61 -23.50
CA TYR A 383 -1.96 -10.79 -23.62
C TYR A 383 -2.82 -12.04 -23.90
N LEU A 384 -2.58 -12.67 -25.04
CA LEU A 384 -3.30 -13.84 -25.53
C LEU A 384 -2.53 -15.12 -25.20
N LYS A 385 -2.71 -15.65 -23.98
CA LYS A 385 -1.99 -16.83 -23.49
C LYS A 385 -1.90 -18.01 -24.49
N ASN A 386 -2.94 -18.29 -25.26
CA ASN A 386 -2.96 -19.44 -26.18
C ASN A 386 -2.17 -19.20 -27.47
N ALA A 387 -2.02 -17.94 -27.88
CA ALA A 387 -1.19 -17.54 -29.03
C ALA A 387 0.23 -17.13 -28.59
N ASP A 388 0.42 -16.87 -27.30
CA ASP A 388 1.64 -16.32 -26.69
C ASP A 388 2.07 -14.99 -27.35
N THR A 389 1.08 -14.14 -27.63
CA THR A 389 1.25 -12.81 -28.22
C THR A 389 0.55 -11.74 -27.40
N ILE A 390 0.80 -10.46 -27.72
CA ILE A 390 -0.02 -9.35 -27.23
C ILE A 390 -0.72 -8.69 -28.42
N ASN A 391 -2.06 -8.62 -28.37
CA ASN A 391 -2.83 -7.67 -29.16
C ASN A 391 -2.58 -6.27 -28.60
N LEU A 392 -2.15 -5.33 -29.44
CA LEU A 392 -2.04 -3.92 -29.12
C LEU A 392 -2.95 -3.09 -30.02
N TRP A 393 -3.90 -2.40 -29.41
CA TRP A 393 -4.75 -1.41 -30.07
C TRP A 393 -4.23 0.00 -29.83
N VAL A 394 -4.22 0.82 -30.88
CA VAL A 394 -3.82 2.23 -30.84
C VAL A 394 -4.97 3.07 -31.35
N GLU A 395 -5.65 3.78 -30.45
CA GLU A 395 -6.64 4.78 -30.81
C GLU A 395 -5.97 6.17 -30.81
N VAL A 396 -5.85 6.77 -31.99
CA VAL A 396 -5.30 8.11 -32.20
C VAL A 396 -6.45 9.11 -32.04
N LYS A 397 -6.46 9.86 -30.95
CA LYS A 397 -7.50 10.87 -30.68
C LYS A 397 -7.35 12.05 -31.64
N ASN A 398 -8.46 12.49 -32.24
CA ASN A 398 -8.48 13.49 -33.31
C ASN A 398 -7.50 13.11 -34.45
N GLY A 399 -7.55 11.85 -34.89
CA GLY A 399 -6.71 11.32 -35.95
C GLY A 399 -7.08 11.92 -37.31
N LYS A 400 -8.38 11.91 -37.62
CA LYS A 400 -8.94 12.35 -38.91
C LYS A 400 -8.64 13.82 -39.18
N SER A 401 -7.96 14.07 -40.29
CA SER A 401 -7.71 15.42 -40.78
C SER A 401 -9.02 16.06 -41.27
N SER A 402 -9.14 17.39 -41.13
CA SER A 402 -10.25 18.15 -41.69
C SER A 402 -10.34 18.08 -43.23
N SER A 403 -9.33 17.52 -43.90
CA SER A 403 -9.36 17.18 -45.34
C SER A 403 -10.22 15.96 -45.69
N ASP A 404 -10.40 15.01 -44.76
CA ASP A 404 -11.03 13.70 -45.08
C ASP A 404 -12.55 13.69 -44.85
N LEU A 405 -13.05 14.62 -44.02
CA LEU A 405 -14.47 14.88 -43.83
C LEU A 405 -15.20 15.27 -45.13
N ASN A 406 -14.48 15.76 -46.14
CA ASN A 406 -15.04 16.14 -47.45
C ASN A 406 -15.05 14.99 -48.49
N LYS A 407 -14.60 13.77 -48.16
CA LYS A 407 -14.56 12.63 -49.11
C LYS A 407 -15.56 11.51 -48.86
N SER A 408 -16.28 11.49 -47.73
CA SER A 408 -17.31 10.47 -47.43
C SER A 408 -18.74 10.85 -47.90
N GLY A 409 -18.87 11.88 -48.74
CA GLY A 409 -20.14 12.38 -49.28
C GLY A 409 -20.81 11.48 -50.34
N LYS A 410 -20.99 10.18 -50.06
CA LYS A 410 -21.81 9.27 -50.88
C LYS A 410 -22.23 7.98 -50.14
N LEU A 411 -23.07 8.12 -49.11
CA LEU A 411 -23.85 6.99 -48.60
C LEU A 411 -25.19 6.90 -49.34
N THR A 412 -25.48 5.75 -49.93
CA THR A 412 -26.75 5.46 -50.61
C THR A 412 -27.89 5.29 -49.60
N LYS A 413 -29.04 5.91 -49.90
CA LYS A 413 -30.27 5.79 -49.11
C LYS A 413 -30.90 4.40 -49.27
N PRO A 414 -31.47 3.83 -48.20
CA PRO A 414 -32.70 3.05 -48.27
C PRO A 414 -33.92 4.00 -48.28
N ILE A 415 -34.95 3.63 -49.03
CA ILE A 415 -36.20 4.38 -49.20
C ILE A 415 -37.33 3.67 -48.44
N ASN A 416 -38.22 4.49 -47.86
CA ASN A 416 -39.59 4.26 -47.35
C ASN A 416 -39.79 3.92 -45.85
N SER A 417 -40.86 4.38 -45.18
CA SER A 417 -41.75 5.55 -45.41
C SER A 417 -42.77 5.73 -44.27
N SER A 418 -42.78 6.89 -43.60
CA SER A 418 -44.00 7.50 -43.02
C SER A 418 -43.70 8.90 -42.46
N LYS A 419 -44.56 9.88 -42.77
CA LYS A 419 -44.49 11.31 -42.37
C LYS A 419 -45.57 11.61 -41.27
N PRO A 420 -45.82 12.86 -40.84
CA PRO A 420 -44.94 13.74 -40.07
C PRO A 420 -45.67 14.43 -38.89
N SER A 421 -44.94 15.13 -38.01
CA SER A 421 -45.43 16.41 -37.45
C SER A 421 -44.24 17.34 -37.19
N ALA A 422 -44.45 18.65 -37.35
CA ALA A 422 -43.39 19.65 -37.49
C ALA A 422 -43.33 20.63 -36.32
N ASN A 423 -42.31 21.51 -36.37
CA ASN A 423 -41.99 22.68 -35.55
C ASN A 423 -40.79 22.45 -34.59
N SER A 424 -39.82 23.35 -34.49
CA SER A 424 -39.46 24.49 -35.36
C SER A 424 -38.01 24.90 -35.12
N ILE A 425 -37.42 25.61 -36.09
CA ILE A 425 -36.00 26.01 -36.12
C ILE A 425 -35.68 27.04 -35.01
N ASN A 426 -34.52 26.91 -34.37
CA ASN A 426 -33.62 28.05 -34.18
C ASN A 426 -32.16 27.62 -33.92
N SER A 427 -31.25 28.36 -34.53
CA SER A 427 -29.79 28.19 -34.47
C SER A 427 -29.16 29.36 -33.73
N LEU A 428 -28.09 29.13 -32.94
CA LEU A 428 -26.77 29.81 -33.08
C LEU A 428 -25.83 29.62 -31.87
N SER A 429 -24.54 29.82 -32.19
CA SER A 429 -23.40 30.21 -31.34
C SER A 429 -22.93 29.33 -30.18
N PHE A 430 -21.66 28.93 -30.32
CA PHE A 430 -20.72 28.63 -29.23
C PHE A 430 -20.59 29.78 -28.22
N SER A 431 -20.43 29.44 -26.94
CA SER A 431 -19.70 30.25 -25.97
C SER A 431 -19.18 29.36 -24.85
N ASP A 432 -17.87 29.42 -24.58
CA ASP A 432 -17.23 28.71 -23.46
C ASP A 432 -17.73 29.24 -22.12
N THR A 433 -18.20 28.37 -21.23
CA THR A 433 -18.07 28.60 -19.78
C THR A 433 -18.01 27.28 -19.01
N ILE A 434 -16.99 27.17 -18.16
CA ILE A 434 -16.87 26.13 -17.15
C ILE A 434 -17.89 26.42 -16.05
N LEU A 435 -18.70 25.44 -15.64
CA LEU A 435 -19.25 25.43 -14.29
C LEU A 435 -19.42 23.99 -13.76
N THR A 436 -19.00 23.84 -12.51
CA THR A 436 -19.11 22.64 -11.70
C THR A 436 -20.49 22.56 -11.08
N ASP A 437 -21.22 21.46 -11.28
CA ASP A 437 -22.40 21.16 -10.48
C ASP A 437 -22.37 19.72 -9.96
N ILE A 438 -22.18 19.63 -8.64
CA ILE A 438 -22.41 18.43 -7.83
C ILE A 438 -23.86 18.53 -7.35
N PRO A 439 -24.72 17.52 -7.56
CA PRO A 439 -26.11 17.61 -7.13
C PRO A 439 -26.20 17.69 -5.60
N ILE A 440 -26.69 18.83 -5.10
CA ILE A 440 -27.04 19.05 -3.71
C ILE A 440 -28.22 18.14 -3.36
N ILE A 441 -28.10 17.38 -2.27
CA ILE A 441 -29.22 16.63 -1.70
C ILE A 441 -29.89 17.57 -0.69
N GLU A 442 -31.05 18.10 -1.06
CA GLU A 442 -31.90 18.83 -0.12
C GLU A 442 -32.44 17.90 0.96
N LYS A 443 -32.58 18.44 2.18
CA LYS A 443 -33.24 17.76 3.29
C LYS A 443 -34.74 17.94 3.13
N ASP A 444 -35.49 16.89 3.40
CA ASP A 444 -36.90 17.03 3.76
C ASP A 444 -37.20 16.13 4.96
N ASP A 445 -37.78 16.72 6.00
CA ASP A 445 -38.14 16.05 7.24
C ASP A 445 -39.64 15.70 7.23
N SER A 446 -39.96 14.50 7.73
CA SER A 446 -41.13 14.17 8.56
C SER A 446 -42.08 13.04 8.12
N SER A 447 -42.59 12.37 9.16
CA SER A 447 -43.77 11.49 9.25
C SER A 447 -43.61 9.98 9.03
N ASN A 448 -44.21 9.24 9.97
CA ASN A 448 -44.16 7.78 10.15
C ASN A 448 -44.82 6.99 9.00
N ASN A 449 -44.25 5.82 8.68
CA ASN A 449 -44.95 4.55 8.96
C ASN A 449 -44.06 3.31 8.88
N GLN A 450 -44.30 2.35 9.79
CA GLN A 450 -43.59 1.06 9.82
C GLN A 450 -44.10 0.13 8.72
N LYS A 451 -43.20 -0.38 7.85
CA LYS A 451 -43.41 -1.65 7.10
C LYS A 451 -42.10 -2.21 6.52
N THR A 452 -41.68 -3.35 7.05
CA THR A 452 -40.87 -4.41 6.39
C THR A 452 -39.92 -4.01 5.25
N ASN A 453 -38.66 -3.73 5.58
CA ASN A 453 -37.59 -3.52 4.59
C ASN A 453 -37.16 -4.85 3.93
N ALA A 454 -37.73 -5.15 2.76
CA ALA A 454 -37.02 -5.94 1.76
C ALA A 454 -35.85 -5.10 1.22
N ALA A 455 -34.68 -5.72 1.01
CA ALA A 455 -33.49 -5.00 0.57
C ALA A 455 -33.69 -4.40 -0.85
N SER A 456 -33.84 -3.08 -0.93
CA SER A 456 -33.88 -2.36 -2.20
C SER A 456 -32.56 -2.55 -2.95
N LYS A 457 -32.58 -3.26 -4.09
CA LYS A 457 -31.43 -3.37 -5.00
C LYS A 457 -30.93 -1.95 -5.32
N PRO A 458 -29.61 -1.67 -5.23
CA PRO A 458 -29.06 -0.40 -5.70
C PRO A 458 -29.43 -0.18 -7.18
N PRO A 459 -29.74 1.05 -7.61
CA PRO A 459 -30.03 1.32 -9.00
C PRO A 459 -28.79 1.00 -9.84
N LEU A 460 -28.94 0.10 -10.81
CA LEU A 460 -27.92 -0.14 -11.83
C LEU A 460 -27.70 1.16 -12.60
N LEU A 461 -26.50 1.75 -12.47
CA LEU A 461 -26.02 2.75 -13.44
C LEU A 461 -26.24 2.18 -14.85
N LYS A 462 -26.83 2.99 -15.74
CA LYS A 462 -27.11 2.57 -17.12
C LYS A 462 -25.80 2.09 -17.76
N ASP A 463 -25.72 0.80 -18.05
CA ASP A 463 -24.53 0.11 -18.57
C ASP A 463 -24.32 0.42 -20.06
N THR A 464 -24.14 1.69 -20.38
CA THR A 464 -24.07 2.19 -21.76
C THR A 464 -22.86 1.56 -22.48
N PRO A 465 -23.02 1.05 -23.71
CA PRO A 465 -21.88 0.58 -24.50
C PRO A 465 -20.80 1.66 -24.67
N TYR A 466 -19.54 1.24 -24.71
CA TYR A 466 -18.47 2.12 -25.16
C TYR A 466 -18.64 2.38 -26.66
N ILE A 467 -18.66 3.66 -27.03
CA ILE A 467 -18.69 4.14 -28.40
C ILE A 467 -17.33 4.80 -28.66
N VAL A 468 -16.65 4.36 -29.72
CA VAL A 468 -15.40 5.01 -30.18
C VAL A 468 -15.75 6.40 -30.69
N ASP A 469 -14.90 7.38 -30.41
CA ASP A 469 -15.04 8.70 -31.02
C ASP A 469 -14.93 8.60 -32.56
N HIS A 470 -15.93 9.11 -33.27
CA HIS A 470 -15.96 9.19 -34.73
C HIS A 470 -14.73 9.89 -35.35
N ASN A 471 -14.04 10.76 -34.60
CA ASN A 471 -12.84 11.48 -35.03
C ASN A 471 -11.52 10.74 -34.71
N SER A 472 -11.59 9.60 -34.03
CA SER A 472 -10.43 8.74 -33.80
C SER A 472 -10.13 7.85 -35.01
N ASP A 473 -8.85 7.57 -35.20
CA ASP A 473 -8.38 6.47 -36.04
C ASP A 473 -7.89 5.33 -35.16
N ILE A 474 -8.16 4.09 -35.55
CA ILE A 474 -7.77 2.88 -34.79
C ILE A 474 -6.84 2.03 -35.64
N TYR A 475 -5.77 1.57 -35.00
CA TYR A 475 -4.83 0.61 -35.56
C TYR A 475 -4.71 -0.61 -34.63
N LYS A 476 -4.42 -1.77 -35.21
CA LYS A 476 -4.24 -3.04 -34.51
C LYS A 476 -2.87 -3.60 -34.84
N TYR A 477 -2.16 -4.05 -33.81
CA TYR A 477 -0.85 -4.68 -33.92
C TYR A 477 -0.80 -5.98 -33.13
N THR A 478 0.03 -6.92 -33.56
CA THR A 478 0.50 -8.06 -32.76
C THR A 478 1.90 -7.75 -32.25
N ILE A 479 2.21 -8.11 -31.01
CA ILE A 479 3.58 -8.14 -30.47
C ILE A 479 3.93 -9.59 -30.10
N GLU A 480 5.09 -10.04 -30.54
CA GLU A 480 5.68 -11.35 -30.26
C GLU A 480 7.09 -11.16 -29.70
N ALA A 481 7.56 -12.11 -28.87
CA ALA A 481 8.92 -12.08 -28.34
C ALA A 481 9.46 -13.49 -28.06
N ASN A 482 10.71 -13.75 -28.44
CA ASN A 482 11.44 -14.99 -28.22
C ASN A 482 12.70 -14.71 -27.39
N ASN A 483 13.04 -15.64 -26.49
CA ASN A 483 14.22 -15.54 -25.65
C ASN A 483 15.36 -16.34 -26.27
N ILE A 484 16.57 -15.81 -26.26
CA ILE A 484 17.82 -16.53 -26.55
C ILE A 484 18.71 -16.38 -25.33
N LEU A 485 19.24 -17.49 -24.79
CA LEU A 485 20.13 -17.49 -23.64
C LEU A 485 21.39 -18.27 -23.99
N ASN A 486 22.56 -17.65 -23.85
CA ASN A 486 23.85 -18.27 -24.19
C ASN A 486 23.82 -18.88 -25.61
N ASP A 487 23.24 -18.12 -26.54
CA ASP A 487 23.04 -18.42 -27.97
C ASP A 487 22.08 -19.60 -28.29
N GLU A 488 21.36 -20.13 -27.29
CA GLU A 488 20.27 -21.11 -27.46
C GLU A 488 18.88 -20.47 -27.36
N GLU A 489 17.93 -20.81 -28.26
CA GLU A 489 16.55 -20.31 -28.17
C GLU A 489 15.76 -21.03 -27.05
N ILE A 490 15.12 -20.25 -26.18
CA ILE A 490 14.36 -20.72 -25.02
C ILE A 490 12.86 -20.41 -25.19
N TYR A 491 12.08 -21.46 -25.44
CA TYR A 491 10.61 -21.43 -25.51
C TYR A 491 9.90 -21.40 -24.13
N SER A 492 10.65 -21.16 -23.05
CA SER A 492 10.14 -21.09 -21.68
C SER A 492 10.63 -19.82 -20.96
N ASN A 493 10.40 -19.72 -19.64
CA ASN A 493 10.87 -18.59 -18.85
C ASN A 493 12.40 -18.64 -18.65
N VAL A 494 13.11 -17.57 -19.03
CA VAL A 494 14.56 -17.42 -18.76
C VAL A 494 14.88 -17.43 -17.27
N PHE A 495 15.93 -18.16 -16.89
CA PHE A 495 16.52 -18.17 -15.56
C PHE A 495 18.01 -17.88 -15.69
N LEU A 496 18.49 -16.84 -15.01
CA LEU A 496 19.90 -16.45 -15.02
C LEU A 496 20.59 -17.03 -13.78
N SER A 497 21.62 -17.83 -14.01
CA SER A 497 22.48 -18.41 -12.98
C SER A 497 23.57 -17.43 -12.53
N SER A 498 24.08 -16.61 -13.46
CA SER A 498 25.18 -15.68 -13.25
C SER A 498 25.04 -14.42 -14.10
N ILE A 499 25.83 -13.38 -13.80
CA ILE A 499 25.91 -12.16 -14.62
C ILE A 499 26.59 -12.37 -15.99
N LEU A 500 27.19 -13.54 -16.20
CA LEU A 500 27.82 -13.92 -17.47
C LEU A 500 26.82 -14.56 -18.45
N ASP A 501 25.63 -14.92 -17.98
CA ASP A 501 24.58 -15.46 -18.84
C ASP A 501 24.08 -14.38 -19.81
N ASN A 502 24.30 -14.62 -21.11
CA ASN A 502 23.93 -13.71 -22.18
C ASN A 502 22.47 -13.94 -22.59
N TRP A 503 21.54 -13.26 -21.93
CA TRP A 503 20.15 -13.19 -22.38
C TRP A 503 19.98 -12.12 -23.46
N GLN A 504 19.46 -12.55 -24.61
CA GLN A 504 18.98 -11.70 -25.68
C GLN A 504 17.48 -11.92 -25.85
N LEU A 505 16.74 -10.85 -26.10
CA LEU A 505 15.30 -10.85 -26.22
C LEU A 505 14.95 -10.25 -27.59
N ASN A 506 14.67 -11.14 -28.53
CA ASN A 506 14.20 -10.76 -29.86
C ASN A 506 12.69 -10.54 -29.78
N TRP A 507 12.22 -9.38 -30.20
CA TRP A 507 10.79 -9.10 -30.28
C TRP A 507 10.46 -8.42 -31.59
N ARG A 508 9.20 -8.53 -32.01
CA ARG A 508 8.67 -7.85 -33.20
C ARG A 508 7.30 -7.27 -32.92
N ILE A 509 6.93 -6.28 -33.73
CA ILE A 509 5.59 -5.72 -33.77
C ILE A 509 5.12 -5.73 -35.23
N SER A 510 3.91 -6.21 -35.48
CA SER A 510 3.34 -6.32 -36.83
C SER A 510 1.96 -5.67 -36.87
N GLU A 511 1.77 -4.73 -37.79
CA GLU A 511 0.50 -4.04 -38.03
C GLU A 511 -0.46 -4.95 -38.82
N HIS A 512 -1.76 -4.89 -38.52
CA HIS A 512 -2.78 -5.66 -39.24
C HIS A 512 -3.31 -4.86 -40.42
N GLU A 513 -3.01 -5.29 -41.65
CA GLU A 513 -3.55 -4.73 -42.90
C GLU A 513 -5.00 -5.17 -43.18
N LEU A 514 -5.87 -5.02 -42.18
CA LEU A 514 -7.30 -5.32 -42.29
C LEU A 514 -8.10 -4.06 -42.67
N PRO A 515 -9.24 -4.20 -43.39
CA PRO A 515 -10.17 -3.09 -43.63
C PRO A 515 -10.56 -2.38 -42.33
N TYR A 516 -10.55 -1.04 -42.34
CA TYR A 516 -10.79 -0.20 -41.15
C TYR A 516 -12.08 -0.59 -40.39
N ASP A 517 -13.17 -0.90 -41.09
CA ASP A 517 -14.43 -1.30 -40.45
C ASP A 517 -14.31 -2.57 -39.60
N ILE A 518 -13.44 -3.51 -39.99
CA ILE A 518 -13.16 -4.73 -39.22
C ILE A 518 -12.35 -4.38 -37.97
N ILE A 519 -11.30 -3.57 -38.12
CA ILE A 519 -10.48 -3.06 -37.00
C ILE A 519 -11.35 -2.30 -36.00
N TYR A 520 -12.24 -1.43 -36.49
CA TYR A 520 -13.19 -0.65 -35.69
C TYR A 520 -14.18 -1.55 -34.91
N GLN A 521 -14.75 -2.56 -35.57
CA GLN A 521 -15.68 -3.51 -34.95
C GLN A 521 -14.99 -4.35 -33.86
N GLU A 522 -13.80 -4.88 -34.15
CA GLU A 522 -13.01 -5.64 -33.20
C GLU A 522 -12.57 -4.79 -32.00
N TYR A 523 -12.10 -3.55 -32.20
CA TYR A 523 -11.76 -2.64 -31.11
C TYR A 523 -12.97 -2.28 -30.25
N THR A 524 -14.12 -1.99 -30.88
CA THR A 524 -15.37 -1.71 -30.17
C THR A 524 -15.79 -2.90 -29.31
N LYS A 525 -15.66 -4.13 -29.83
CA LYS A 525 -15.91 -5.37 -29.09
C LYS A 525 -14.92 -5.54 -27.94
N PHE A 526 -13.62 -5.32 -28.18
CA PHE A 526 -12.57 -5.35 -27.16
C PHE A 526 -12.85 -4.37 -26.00
N ARG A 527 -13.12 -3.09 -26.30
CA ARG A 527 -13.42 -2.07 -25.29
C ARG A 527 -14.69 -2.38 -24.51
N ASN A 528 -15.73 -2.91 -25.14
CA ASN A 528 -16.94 -3.35 -24.43
C ASN A 528 -16.72 -4.62 -23.59
N ASN A 529 -15.84 -5.53 -24.00
CA ASN A 529 -15.41 -6.68 -23.18
C ASN A 529 -14.61 -6.21 -21.95
N GLN A 530 -13.69 -5.26 -22.13
CA GLN A 530 -12.93 -4.61 -21.06
C GLN A 530 -13.89 -3.94 -20.06
N ARG A 531 -14.84 -3.14 -20.54
CA ARG A 531 -15.91 -2.52 -19.74
C ARG A 531 -16.73 -3.52 -18.92
N LYS A 532 -17.05 -4.69 -19.48
CA LYS A 532 -17.84 -5.75 -18.82
C LYS A 532 -16.99 -6.80 -18.08
N TYR A 533 -15.66 -6.65 -18.03
CA TYR A 533 -14.77 -7.74 -17.61
C TYR A 533 -15.07 -8.24 -16.19
N PHE A 534 -15.32 -7.34 -15.24
CA PHE A 534 -15.66 -7.68 -13.85
C PHE A 534 -17.16 -7.74 -13.56
N SER A 535 -18.01 -7.75 -14.59
CA SER A 535 -19.46 -7.94 -14.39
C SER A 535 -19.76 -9.35 -13.85
N PRO A 536 -20.75 -9.49 -12.94
CA PRO A 536 -21.20 -10.79 -12.49
C PRO A 536 -21.80 -11.60 -13.65
N LYS A 537 -21.71 -12.93 -13.56
CA LYS A 537 -22.47 -13.82 -14.45
C LYS A 537 -23.94 -13.80 -14.05
N LEU A 538 -24.84 -13.70 -15.03
CA LEU A 538 -26.28 -13.80 -14.81
C LEU A 538 -26.80 -15.16 -15.32
N ASN A 539 -27.88 -15.67 -14.71
CA ASN A 539 -28.65 -16.81 -15.22
C ASN A 539 -29.64 -16.35 -16.31
N GLN A 540 -30.51 -17.26 -16.77
CA GLN A 540 -31.53 -16.95 -17.77
C GLN A 540 -32.56 -15.93 -17.27
N ASP A 541 -32.82 -15.90 -15.96
CA ASP A 541 -33.74 -14.99 -15.28
C ASP A 541 -33.12 -13.63 -14.92
N GLY A 542 -31.85 -13.40 -15.27
CA GLY A 542 -31.13 -12.14 -14.97
C GLY A 542 -30.58 -12.03 -13.54
N GLU A 543 -30.57 -13.11 -12.76
CA GLU A 543 -30.03 -13.18 -11.40
C GLU A 543 -28.54 -13.52 -11.35
N ILE A 544 -27.84 -13.05 -10.32
CA ILE A 544 -26.39 -13.25 -10.17
C ILE A 544 -26.07 -14.71 -9.79
N VAL A 545 -25.36 -15.40 -10.69
CA VAL A 545 -24.88 -16.77 -10.46
C VAL A 545 -23.71 -16.74 -9.47
N THR A 546 -24.01 -17.07 -8.21
CA THR A 546 -23.02 -17.22 -7.14
C THR A 546 -22.43 -18.63 -7.17
N SER A 547 -21.10 -18.77 -7.19
CA SER A 547 -20.47 -20.10 -7.19
C SER A 547 -20.52 -20.76 -5.82
N SER A 548 -20.48 -22.10 -5.79
CA SER A 548 -20.39 -22.91 -4.56
C SER A 548 -19.18 -22.53 -3.68
N TYR A 549 -18.10 -22.06 -4.30
CA TYR A 549 -16.94 -21.53 -3.59
C TYR A 549 -17.27 -20.26 -2.79
N VAL A 550 -17.98 -19.29 -3.40
CA VAL A 550 -18.41 -18.06 -2.72
C VAL A 550 -19.45 -18.38 -1.64
N GLN A 551 -20.38 -19.30 -1.90
CA GLN A 551 -21.34 -19.77 -0.89
C GLN A 551 -20.64 -20.35 0.36
N ASN A 552 -19.60 -21.17 0.17
CA ASN A 552 -18.79 -21.71 1.27
C ASN A 552 -18.07 -20.58 2.06
N LEU A 553 -17.48 -19.60 1.36
CA LEU A 553 -16.86 -18.43 2.01
C LEU A 553 -17.87 -17.60 2.81
N ARG A 554 -19.11 -17.43 2.33
CA ARG A 554 -20.19 -16.78 3.09
C ARG A 554 -20.58 -17.57 4.33
N GLU A 555 -20.72 -18.89 4.23
CA GLU A 555 -21.06 -19.74 5.39
C GLU A 555 -19.95 -19.79 6.45
N ILE A 556 -18.67 -19.78 6.04
CA ILE A 556 -17.54 -19.58 6.96
C ILE A 556 -17.66 -18.21 7.64
N SER A 557 -17.88 -17.15 6.87
CA SER A 557 -18.00 -15.79 7.39
C SER A 557 -19.14 -15.67 8.41
N LYS A 558 -20.34 -16.17 8.07
CA LYS A 558 -21.51 -16.20 8.95
C LYS A 558 -21.25 -16.93 10.27
N LYS A 559 -20.61 -18.11 10.23
CA LYS A 559 -20.21 -18.88 11.43
C LYS A 559 -19.20 -18.15 12.30
N ARG A 560 -18.38 -17.27 11.71
CA ARG A 560 -17.28 -16.54 12.37
C ARG A 560 -17.59 -15.07 12.67
N MET A 561 -18.77 -14.57 12.28
CA MET A 561 -19.16 -13.16 12.45
C MET A 561 -19.03 -12.69 13.90
N HIS A 562 -19.37 -13.55 14.87
CA HIS A 562 -19.23 -13.29 16.31
C HIS A 562 -17.78 -13.08 16.80
N LEU A 563 -16.77 -13.29 15.96
CA LEU A 563 -15.36 -12.97 16.26
C LEU A 563 -15.00 -11.53 15.86
N ASN A 564 -15.84 -10.89 15.02
CA ASN A 564 -15.85 -9.44 14.81
C ASN A 564 -16.58 -8.69 15.94
N ASP A 565 -17.29 -9.40 16.82
CA ASP A 565 -17.63 -8.89 18.14
C ASP A 565 -16.45 -9.21 19.06
N PHE A 566 -15.74 -8.17 19.54
CA PHE A 566 -14.77 -8.43 20.61
C PHE A 566 -15.62 -8.60 21.86
N ARG A 567 -15.57 -9.77 22.48
CA ARG A 567 -16.42 -10.08 23.64
C ARG A 567 -16.04 -9.13 24.78
N GLY A 568 -16.85 -8.10 24.99
CA GLY A 568 -16.86 -7.23 26.16
C GLY A 568 -15.48 -6.75 26.59
N GLN A 569 -14.91 -5.77 25.87
CA GLN A 569 -13.78 -5.01 26.42
C GLN A 569 -14.30 -3.82 27.22
N ILE A 570 -13.78 -3.62 28.42
CA ILE A 570 -13.86 -2.34 29.10
C ILE A 570 -12.61 -1.54 28.72
N VAL A 571 -12.80 -0.30 28.26
CA VAL A 571 -11.71 0.63 27.90
C VAL A 571 -11.85 1.86 28.78
N VAL A 572 -10.83 2.19 29.56
CA VAL A 572 -10.81 3.42 30.37
C VAL A 572 -10.57 4.60 29.42
N THR A 573 -11.55 5.49 29.30
CA THR A 573 -11.54 6.64 28.39
C THR A 573 -11.20 7.97 29.08
N SER A 574 -11.37 8.04 30.40
CA SER A 574 -10.87 9.12 31.25
C SER A 574 -10.30 8.54 32.56
N PRO A 575 -9.12 8.99 33.03
CA PRO A 575 -8.23 9.97 32.40
C PRO A 575 -7.52 9.41 31.15
N ASN A 576 -7.02 10.30 30.31
CA ASN A 576 -6.22 10.00 29.12
C ASN A 576 -4.84 10.69 29.19
N SER A 577 -4.00 10.51 28.19
CA SER A 577 -2.61 11.04 28.19
C SER A 577 -2.49 12.56 28.21
N GLY A 578 -3.53 13.29 27.80
CA GLY A 578 -3.60 14.75 27.89
C GLY A 578 -4.30 15.25 29.16
N SER A 579 -4.75 14.35 30.04
CA SER A 579 -5.51 14.73 31.24
C SER A 579 -4.60 15.31 32.33
N ILE A 580 -5.04 16.45 32.88
CA ILE A 580 -4.43 17.07 34.05
C ILE A 580 -5.52 17.17 35.10
N TRP A 581 -5.28 16.58 36.27
CA TRP A 581 -6.16 16.73 37.44
C TRP A 581 -5.52 17.61 38.50
N ASN A 582 -6.32 18.41 39.19
CA ASN A 582 -5.86 19.34 40.23
C ASN A 582 -6.22 18.84 41.63
N LEU A 583 -5.30 18.99 42.58
CA LEU A 583 -5.51 18.61 43.99
C LEU A 583 -6.79 19.24 44.58
N GLY A 584 -7.68 18.41 45.13
CA GLY A 584 -8.94 18.84 45.75
C GLY A 584 -10.08 19.20 44.78
N GLU A 585 -9.99 18.86 43.49
CA GLU A 585 -11.12 18.96 42.55
C GLU A 585 -11.94 17.67 42.45
N MET A 586 -13.08 17.73 41.75
CA MET A 586 -13.89 16.55 41.42
C MET A 586 -13.40 15.97 40.09
N CYS A 587 -12.77 14.80 40.15
CA CYS A 587 -12.22 14.09 38.99
C CYS A 587 -13.18 12.98 38.55
N THR A 588 -13.35 12.81 37.22
CA THR A 588 -14.18 11.73 36.67
C THR A 588 -13.33 10.70 35.93
N ILE A 589 -13.42 9.47 36.41
CA ILE A 589 -12.95 8.26 35.72
C ILE A 589 -14.10 7.80 34.83
N ALA A 590 -13.83 7.52 33.55
CA ALA A 590 -14.83 7.06 32.60
C ALA A 590 -14.33 5.84 31.84
N TRP A 591 -15.23 4.95 31.45
CA TRP A 591 -14.92 3.77 30.67
C TRP A 591 -16.07 3.38 29.74
N GLU A 592 -15.74 2.86 28.56
CA GLU A 592 -16.70 2.34 27.60
C GLU A 592 -16.84 0.82 27.68
N LEU A 593 -18.07 0.33 27.54
CA LEU A 593 -18.36 -1.10 27.39
C LEU A 593 -18.44 -1.46 25.90
N GLN A 594 -17.33 -1.96 25.33
CA GLN A 594 -17.25 -2.33 23.93
C GLN A 594 -17.70 -3.78 23.71
N GLY A 595 -18.92 -3.93 23.17
CA GLY A 595 -19.56 -5.22 22.91
C GLY A 595 -20.36 -5.74 24.11
N LYS A 596 -20.72 -7.03 24.10
CA LYS A 596 -21.45 -7.66 25.22
C LYS A 596 -20.52 -7.89 26.42
N VAL A 597 -20.40 -6.90 27.30
CA VAL A 597 -19.87 -7.05 28.66
C VAL A 597 -20.94 -7.71 29.55
N SER A 598 -20.53 -8.51 30.52
CA SER A 598 -21.45 -9.09 31.51
C SER A 598 -21.90 -8.02 32.51
N ASN A 599 -23.21 -7.87 32.73
CA ASN A 599 -23.79 -6.94 33.71
C ASN A 599 -23.39 -7.25 35.18
N LYS A 600 -22.60 -8.31 35.42
CA LYS A 600 -22.08 -8.71 36.74
C LYS A 600 -20.65 -8.24 37.02
N VAL A 601 -19.97 -7.59 36.07
CA VAL A 601 -18.62 -7.05 36.29
C VAL A 601 -18.70 -5.79 37.15
N SER A 602 -17.80 -5.68 38.11
CA SER A 602 -17.61 -4.52 39.00
C SER A 602 -16.11 -4.27 39.19
N PHE A 603 -15.75 -3.04 39.56
CA PHE A 603 -14.36 -2.60 39.68
C PHE A 603 -14.02 -2.11 41.08
N ASP A 604 -12.88 -2.59 41.58
CA ASP A 604 -12.13 -1.87 42.61
C ASP A 604 -11.18 -0.91 41.89
N ILE A 605 -11.27 0.39 42.22
CA ILE A 605 -10.59 1.46 41.50
C ILE A 605 -9.47 2.01 42.38
N GLU A 606 -8.26 2.05 41.84
CA GLU A 606 -7.03 2.49 42.50
C GLU A 606 -6.33 3.57 41.67
N LEU A 607 -5.78 4.58 42.37
CA LEU A 607 -4.83 5.52 41.78
C LEU A 607 -3.42 4.98 42.02
N ILE A 608 -2.65 4.81 40.95
CA ILE A 608 -1.28 4.29 40.98
C ILE A 608 -0.29 5.34 40.41
N GLU A 609 0.94 5.36 40.91
CA GLU A 609 2.02 6.23 40.43
C GLU A 609 3.28 5.41 40.13
N GLY A 610 3.97 5.72 39.03
CA GLY A 610 5.34 5.24 38.81
C GLY A 610 5.92 5.60 37.46
N GLN A 611 7.20 5.99 37.43
CA GLN A 611 7.93 6.30 36.19
C GLN A 611 8.14 5.06 35.29
N ASN A 612 8.06 3.85 35.86
CA ASN A 612 8.10 2.59 35.13
C ASN A 612 6.71 1.94 35.16
N PRO A 613 6.04 1.74 33.99
CA PRO A 613 4.71 1.12 33.91
C PRO A 613 4.59 -0.28 34.54
N ILE A 614 5.70 -1.00 34.70
CA ILE A 614 5.72 -2.35 35.27
C ILE A 614 5.88 -2.33 36.81
N ALA A 615 6.24 -1.18 37.39
CA ALA A 615 6.55 -1.03 38.82
C ALA A 615 5.79 0.14 39.49
N MET A 616 4.59 0.47 38.99
CA MET A 616 3.71 1.46 39.60
C MET A 616 3.20 0.98 40.97
N GLN A 617 3.13 1.90 41.94
CA GLN A 617 2.67 1.62 43.30
C GLN A 617 1.30 2.26 43.56
N LYS A 618 0.48 1.63 44.41
CA LYS A 618 -0.81 2.17 44.85
C LYS A 618 -0.58 3.42 45.71
N VAL A 619 -1.11 4.55 45.25
CA VAL A 619 -1.10 5.83 45.97
C VAL A 619 -2.40 6.02 46.74
N ALA A 620 -3.55 5.68 46.15
CA ALA A 620 -4.85 5.77 46.81
C ALA A 620 -5.81 4.67 46.35
N GLU A 621 -6.73 4.30 47.24
CA GLU A 621 -7.94 3.57 46.87
C GLU A 621 -9.04 4.58 46.57
N VAL A 622 -9.63 4.51 45.38
CA VAL A 622 -10.63 5.48 44.90
C VAL A 622 -12.04 4.97 45.14
N ALA A 623 -12.29 3.69 44.87
CA ALA A 623 -13.61 3.07 45.05
C ALA A 623 -13.50 1.53 45.13
N LYS A 624 -14.57 0.89 45.61
CA LYS A 624 -14.73 -0.57 45.56
C LYS A 624 -16.07 -0.97 44.94
N ALA A 625 -16.07 -2.13 44.29
CA ALA A 625 -17.23 -2.80 43.69
C ALA A 625 -18.10 -1.91 42.76
N VAL A 626 -17.51 -0.94 42.07
CA VAL A 626 -18.23 -0.02 41.15
C VAL A 626 -18.77 -0.81 39.95
N PRO A 627 -20.10 -0.89 39.71
CA PRO A 627 -20.63 -1.71 38.63
C PRO A 627 -20.20 -1.20 37.25
N ALA A 628 -19.77 -2.10 36.37
CA ALA A 628 -19.26 -1.73 35.05
C ALA A 628 -20.32 -1.01 34.17
N SER A 629 -21.61 -1.26 34.42
CA SER A 629 -22.73 -0.60 33.76
C SER A 629 -22.82 0.92 33.99
N VAL A 630 -22.20 1.45 35.06
CA VAL A 630 -22.25 2.89 35.38
C VAL A 630 -21.41 3.72 34.39
N GLN A 631 -20.38 3.12 33.77
CA GLN A 631 -19.49 3.73 32.75
C GLN A 631 -18.70 4.98 33.18
N GLN A 632 -18.93 5.49 34.39
CA GLN A 632 -18.15 6.55 34.99
C GLN A 632 -18.20 6.50 36.52
N TYR A 633 -17.20 7.08 37.17
CA TYR A 633 -17.14 7.30 38.60
C TYR A 633 -16.46 8.62 38.89
N THR A 634 -17.13 9.50 39.64
CA THR A 634 -16.61 10.81 40.02
C THR A 634 -16.27 10.82 41.51
N PHE A 635 -15.08 11.32 41.85
CA PHE A 635 -14.58 11.39 43.23
C PHE A 635 -13.83 12.70 43.46
N GLN A 636 -13.65 13.09 44.72
CA GLN A 636 -12.80 14.22 45.07
C GLN A 636 -11.36 13.75 45.24
N LEU A 637 -10.42 14.37 44.51
CA LEU A 637 -9.00 14.04 44.61
C LEU A 637 -8.39 14.56 45.91
N ASP A 638 -7.69 13.72 46.67
CA ASP A 638 -7.05 14.12 47.93
C ASP A 638 -6.00 15.22 47.68
N LYS A 639 -6.00 16.22 48.56
CA LYS A 639 -5.08 17.37 48.54
C LYS A 639 -3.65 17.00 48.95
N ASN A 640 -3.47 15.85 49.59
CA ASN A 640 -2.17 15.39 50.10
C ASN A 640 -1.38 14.52 49.10
N ILE A 641 -1.96 14.24 47.92
CA ILE A 641 -1.28 13.47 46.86
C ILE A 641 -0.10 14.28 46.30
N LYS A 642 1.03 13.61 46.08
CA LYS A 642 2.24 14.22 45.52
C LYS A 642 2.02 14.58 44.05
N ILE A 643 2.43 15.78 43.65
CA ILE A 643 2.37 16.26 42.26
C ILE A 643 3.37 15.48 41.39
N SER A 644 2.90 14.96 40.25
CA SER A 644 3.67 14.10 39.35
C SER A 644 2.98 13.96 37.99
N SER A 645 3.76 13.61 36.95
CA SER A 645 3.26 13.35 35.58
C SER A 645 3.11 11.85 35.26
N PHE A 646 3.16 10.99 36.29
CA PHE A 646 3.28 9.54 36.14
C PHE A 646 2.17 8.76 36.85
N PHE A 647 0.95 9.31 36.86
CA PHE A 647 -0.23 8.66 37.44
C PHE A 647 -0.95 7.79 36.42
N SER A 648 -1.59 6.72 36.86
CA SER A 648 -2.58 5.95 36.10
C SER A 648 -3.72 5.52 37.03
N VAL A 649 -4.89 5.29 36.48
CA VAL A 649 -6.01 4.65 37.17
C VAL A 649 -5.98 3.17 36.84
N LYS A 650 -5.91 2.34 37.88
CA LYS A 650 -6.09 0.89 37.78
C LYS A 650 -7.50 0.54 38.22
N MET A 651 -8.17 -0.31 37.45
CA MET A 651 -9.48 -0.87 37.77
C MET A 651 -9.36 -2.40 37.80
N LEU A 652 -9.43 -2.99 38.99
CA LEU A 652 -9.44 -4.44 39.18
C LEU A 652 -10.88 -4.95 38.99
N GLY A 653 -11.11 -5.68 37.90
CA GLY A 653 -12.39 -6.28 37.58
C GLY A 653 -12.67 -7.54 38.41
N SER A 654 -13.91 -7.69 38.86
CA SER A 654 -14.41 -8.92 39.49
C SER A 654 -14.42 -10.15 38.55
N ASP A 655 -14.06 -9.97 37.27
CA ASP A 655 -13.76 -11.04 36.31
C ASP A 655 -12.27 -11.47 36.32
N GLY A 656 -11.47 -10.94 37.26
CA GLY A 656 -10.06 -11.29 37.44
C GLY A 656 -9.11 -10.60 36.45
N LYS A 657 -9.52 -9.47 35.86
CA LYS A 657 -8.70 -8.68 34.93
C LYS A 657 -8.44 -7.27 35.45
N ASP A 658 -7.24 -6.78 35.20
CA ASP A 658 -6.88 -5.39 35.46
C ASP A 658 -7.05 -4.55 34.18
N TYR A 659 -7.70 -3.40 34.33
CA TYR A 659 -7.85 -2.38 33.30
C TYR A 659 -7.11 -1.12 33.74
N TYR A 660 -6.54 -0.39 32.79
CA TYR A 660 -5.67 0.76 33.08
C TYR A 660 -6.06 1.97 32.23
N SER A 661 -5.97 3.17 32.80
CA SER A 661 -5.94 4.40 32.03
C SER A 661 -4.56 4.61 31.39
N ASN A 662 -4.50 5.48 30.39
CA ASN A 662 -3.23 6.08 29.98
C ASN A 662 -2.60 6.85 31.15
N VAL A 663 -1.27 7.06 31.08
CA VAL A 663 -0.53 7.83 32.08
C VAL A 663 -0.90 9.31 31.96
N PHE A 664 -1.19 9.96 33.08
CA PHE A 664 -1.68 11.34 33.16
C PHE A 664 -1.02 12.12 34.31
N LYS A 665 -1.30 13.44 34.39
CA LYS A 665 -0.69 14.35 35.35
C LYS A 665 -1.65 14.73 36.50
N ILE A 666 -1.12 14.82 37.71
CA ILE A 666 -1.76 15.51 38.84
C ILE A 666 -0.92 16.74 39.22
N ASP A 667 -1.56 17.89 39.39
CA ASP A 667 -0.92 19.19 39.64
C ASP A 667 -1.55 19.98 40.81
N ALA A 668 -0.88 21.04 41.25
CA ALA A 668 -1.40 21.97 42.24
C ALA A 668 -2.60 22.73 41.67
N LYS A 669 -3.63 22.92 42.50
CA LYS A 669 -4.80 23.73 42.13
C LYS A 669 -4.35 25.16 41.78
N PRO A 670 -4.67 25.67 40.57
CA PRO A 670 -4.25 27.01 40.18
C PRO A 670 -4.83 28.04 41.15
N GLN A 671 -3.96 28.86 41.77
CA GLN A 671 -4.41 29.95 42.61
C GLN A 671 -5.18 30.95 41.75
N SER A 672 -6.44 31.19 42.09
CA SER A 672 -7.23 32.27 41.50
C SER A 672 -6.55 33.60 41.80
N LYS A 673 -6.13 34.33 40.76
CA LYS A 673 -5.84 35.76 40.91
C LYS A 673 -7.10 36.45 41.43
N ASN A 674 -6.98 37.17 42.55
CA ASN A 674 -8.11 37.85 43.16
C ASN A 674 -8.75 38.83 42.18
N ALA A 675 -10.01 38.60 41.85
CA ALA A 675 -10.89 39.56 41.21
C ALA A 675 -11.88 40.07 42.27
N THR A 676 -11.41 41.03 43.07
CA THR A 676 -12.25 41.91 43.88
C THR A 676 -11.83 43.33 43.61
N ASP A 677 -12.53 43.98 42.69
CA ASP A 677 -13.25 45.17 43.10
C ASP A 677 -14.66 45.13 42.50
N THR A 678 -15.65 45.36 43.34
CA THR A 678 -17.07 45.19 43.01
C THR A 678 -17.70 46.55 42.86
N GLN A 679 -18.10 46.95 41.64
CA GLN A 679 -19.03 48.07 41.48
C GLN A 679 -20.46 47.59 41.26
N THR A 680 -21.27 47.90 42.27
CA THR A 680 -22.72 47.78 42.32
C THR A 680 -23.41 48.52 41.17
N VAL A 681 -24.35 47.85 40.51
CA VAL A 681 -25.37 48.53 39.70
C VAL A 681 -26.49 49.02 40.62
N LYS A 682 -26.64 50.35 40.73
CA LYS A 682 -27.90 51.01 41.06
C LYS A 682 -28.20 52.05 39.98
N ALA A 683 -29.47 52.21 39.67
CA ALA A 683 -29.94 52.92 38.48
C ALA A 683 -29.93 54.45 38.65
N SER A 684 -29.87 55.16 37.51
CA SER A 684 -30.77 56.27 37.10
C SER A 684 -30.05 57.47 36.46
N SER A 685 -30.62 57.91 35.33
CA SER A 685 -30.73 59.29 34.83
C SER A 685 -29.50 60.16 34.53
N ASN A 686 -29.46 60.60 33.26
CA ASN A 686 -29.24 61.97 32.76
C ASN A 686 -27.97 62.76 33.15
N GLY A 687 -27.34 63.42 32.17
CA GLY A 687 -26.46 64.56 32.44
C GLY A 687 -25.34 64.79 31.43
N GLU A 688 -25.64 65.68 30.48
CA GLU A 688 -24.79 66.48 29.59
C GLU A 688 -23.34 66.87 30.00
N THR A 689 -22.61 67.33 28.96
CA THR A 689 -21.56 68.38 28.92
C THR A 689 -20.08 68.07 29.27
N ASP A 690 -19.27 68.14 28.20
CA ASP A 690 -18.16 69.10 27.98
C ASP A 690 -16.74 68.98 28.57
N LEU A 691 -15.78 69.15 27.63
CA LEU A 691 -14.47 69.85 27.74
C LEU A 691 -13.39 69.24 28.68
N ASP A 692 -12.07 69.47 28.52
CA ASP A 692 -11.19 69.86 27.40
C ASP A 692 -9.72 69.70 27.90
N SER A 693 -8.73 69.81 27.00
CA SER A 693 -7.33 70.18 27.25
C SER A 693 -6.36 69.14 27.88
N GLY A 694 -5.23 68.93 27.18
CA GLY A 694 -3.93 68.53 27.80
C GLY A 694 -3.15 69.81 28.18
N PRO A 695 -1.85 69.95 27.85
CA PRO A 695 -0.75 68.98 27.70
C PRO A 695 0.46 69.38 28.60
N ALA A 696 1.61 68.67 28.57
CA ALA A 696 2.97 69.28 28.63
C ALA A 696 4.16 68.29 28.67
N GLU A 697 5.24 68.71 28.01
CA GLU A 697 6.62 68.20 27.90
C GLU A 697 7.55 68.93 28.95
N PRO A 698 8.92 68.90 28.93
CA PRO A 698 9.94 67.90 28.50
C PRO A 698 11.26 67.83 29.37
N ARG A 699 12.25 66.99 28.94
CA ARG A 699 13.75 67.07 29.17
C ARG A 699 14.29 66.75 30.60
N LYS A 700 15.53 66.24 30.84
CA LYS A 700 16.73 65.96 29.99
C LYS A 700 17.69 64.87 30.58
N THR A 701 18.67 64.47 29.77
CA THR A 701 19.79 63.47 29.87
C THR A 701 20.90 63.76 30.94
N PRO A 702 21.89 62.85 31.27
CA PRO A 702 22.98 62.38 30.35
C PRO A 702 23.62 60.95 30.49
N GLU A 703 24.23 60.50 29.38
CA GLU A 703 25.53 59.80 29.10
C GLU A 703 26.32 58.99 30.19
N MET A 704 27.28 58.09 29.89
CA MET A 704 27.67 57.19 28.75
C MET A 704 28.92 56.37 29.20
N GLY A 705 29.16 55.12 28.75
CA GLY A 705 30.47 54.44 29.00
C GLY A 705 30.59 52.92 28.72
N GLN A 706 31.68 52.52 28.06
CA GLN A 706 32.20 51.16 27.74
C GLN A 706 33.74 51.30 27.49
N PRO A 707 34.56 50.24 27.22
CA PRO A 707 34.55 48.80 27.57
C PRO A 707 35.93 48.30 28.11
N SER A 708 36.13 46.98 28.34
CA SER A 708 37.48 46.33 28.28
C SER A 708 37.47 44.78 28.22
N ASP A 709 38.48 44.20 27.55
CA ASP A 709 38.70 42.75 27.31
C ASP A 709 39.52 42.02 28.41
N ASN A 710 39.48 40.67 28.45
CA ASN A 710 40.65 39.77 28.18
C ASN A 710 40.54 38.28 28.65
N LYS A 711 41.18 37.39 27.86
CA LYS A 711 41.82 36.08 28.20
C LYS A 711 43.37 36.30 28.15
N PRO A 712 44.35 35.41 28.52
CA PRO A 712 44.35 33.91 28.40
C PRO A 712 45.26 33.06 29.37
N GLY A 713 45.29 31.72 29.20
CA GLY A 713 46.39 30.75 29.51
C GLY A 713 46.72 30.40 30.99
N SER A 714 47.51 29.37 31.35
CA SER A 714 47.88 28.05 30.72
C SER A 714 48.75 27.16 31.66
N ASN A 715 48.52 25.82 31.68
CA ASN A 715 49.43 24.68 31.97
C ASN A 715 50.38 24.58 33.21
N ILE A 716 50.39 23.38 33.85
CA ILE A 716 51.52 22.48 34.28
C ILE A 716 50.94 21.36 35.18
N LYS A 717 51.55 20.17 35.43
CA LYS A 717 51.91 19.03 34.55
C LYS A 717 52.22 17.77 35.42
N ASP A 718 52.27 16.58 34.81
CA ASP A 718 52.94 15.33 35.27
C ASP A 718 52.37 14.53 36.48
N THR A 719 52.50 13.18 36.63
CA THR A 719 52.63 12.02 35.68
C THR A 719 52.31 10.66 36.39
N SER A 720 52.10 9.60 35.58
CA SER A 720 52.38 8.15 35.84
C SER A 720 51.34 7.22 36.51
N GLY A 721 51.26 5.95 36.04
CA GLY A 721 50.56 4.84 36.71
C GLY A 721 49.92 3.76 35.81
N PHE A 722 50.63 2.64 35.56
CA PHE A 722 50.10 1.33 35.07
C PHE A 722 49.19 0.66 36.16
N SER A 723 48.42 -0.44 36.02
CA SER A 723 48.28 -1.54 35.03
C SER A 723 47.01 -2.40 35.31
N LEU A 724 46.72 -3.36 34.42
CA LEU A 724 45.82 -4.53 34.61
C LEU A 724 46.08 -5.36 35.89
N PRO A 725 45.12 -6.21 36.28
CA PRO A 725 45.47 -7.57 36.73
C PRO A 725 44.71 -8.70 36.01
N LYS A 726 45.36 -9.86 35.94
CA LYS A 726 44.80 -11.18 35.54
C LYS A 726 45.33 -12.24 36.52
N SER A 727 44.59 -13.35 36.69
CA SER A 727 44.94 -14.57 37.45
C SER A 727 45.07 -14.45 38.98
N GLY A 728 44.78 -15.47 39.79
CA GLY A 728 44.24 -16.80 39.47
C GLY A 728 44.03 -17.71 40.69
N PHE A 729 43.27 -18.81 40.47
CA PHE A 729 43.19 -20.10 41.19
C PHE A 729 43.67 -20.27 42.64
N SER A 730 42.77 -20.80 43.49
CA SER A 730 42.76 -22.22 43.95
C SER A 730 41.50 -22.49 44.81
N GLU A 731 41.26 -23.67 45.37
CA GLU A 731 40.91 -25.00 44.86
C GLU A 731 40.43 -25.83 46.10
N ASN A 732 39.86 -27.02 45.89
CA ASN A 732 39.20 -27.97 46.82
C ASN A 732 37.67 -27.76 46.90
N GLY A 733 36.80 -28.69 46.49
CA GLY A 733 36.87 -30.16 46.47
C GLY A 733 35.69 -30.67 47.36
N VAL A 734 34.98 -31.78 47.12
CA VAL A 734 35.40 -33.12 46.69
C VAL A 734 34.14 -33.99 46.37
N ASN A 735 34.20 -34.83 45.31
CA ASN A 735 33.42 -36.08 45.04
C ASN A 735 31.88 -36.06 44.82
N LEU A 736 31.24 -37.01 44.08
CA LEU A 736 31.72 -38.08 43.16
C LEU A 736 30.63 -38.45 42.11
N ARG A 737 31.03 -39.29 41.13
CA ARG A 737 30.28 -39.79 39.94
C ARG A 737 29.38 -41.03 40.27
N PRO A 738 28.93 -41.87 39.28
CA PRO A 738 27.88 -41.68 38.26
C PRO A 738 26.87 -42.88 38.21
N GLY A 739 25.92 -42.93 37.24
CA GLY A 739 25.48 -44.24 36.71
C GLY A 739 24.06 -44.39 36.13
N GLN A 740 24.01 -44.63 34.81
CA GLN A 740 23.18 -45.61 34.05
C GLN A 740 21.63 -45.70 34.15
N ASN A 741 21.04 -45.79 32.95
CA ASN A 741 19.98 -46.70 32.48
C ASN A 741 18.88 -47.20 33.46
N HIS A 742 17.61 -47.01 33.12
CA HIS A 742 16.86 -48.03 32.34
C HIS A 742 15.45 -47.59 31.92
N SER A 743 14.95 -48.29 30.89
CA SER A 743 13.58 -48.29 30.38
C SER A 743 12.57 -49.03 31.27
N SER A 744 11.32 -48.57 31.31
CA SER A 744 10.10 -49.40 31.38
C SER A 744 8.91 -48.54 30.91
N THR A 745 8.10 -48.86 29.89
CA THR A 745 7.30 -50.05 29.49
C THR A 745 5.89 -50.12 30.09
N PHE A 746 5.00 -50.73 29.29
CA PHE A 746 3.56 -51.01 29.49
C PHE A 746 2.57 -49.84 29.22
N SER A 747 1.44 -50.07 28.55
CA SER A 747 0.86 -51.34 28.04
C SER A 747 0.10 -51.15 26.72
N ALA A 748 0.11 -52.21 25.89
CA ALA A 748 -0.75 -52.33 24.71
C ALA A 748 -2.06 -53.04 25.07
N SER A 749 -3.09 -52.86 24.24
CA SER A 749 -4.30 -53.70 24.25
C SER A 749 -4.67 -54.05 22.81
N ASN A 750 -4.51 -55.33 22.45
CA ASN A 750 -4.91 -55.85 21.16
C ASN A 750 -6.43 -56.06 21.12
N VAL A 751 -7.07 -55.71 20.01
CA VAL A 751 -8.22 -56.46 19.49
C VAL A 751 -8.04 -56.60 17.97
N THR A 752 -7.96 -57.84 17.50
CA THR A 752 -7.97 -58.20 16.08
C THR A 752 -9.23 -59.03 15.77
N ASN A 753 -9.52 -59.18 14.47
CA ASN A 753 -10.57 -60.00 13.84
C ASN A 753 -11.99 -59.38 13.75
N SER A 754 -12.75 -59.57 12.65
CA SER A 754 -12.38 -60.05 11.30
C SER A 754 -13.52 -59.88 10.25
N ILE A 755 -13.12 -59.63 8.99
CA ILE A 755 -13.63 -60.25 7.73
C ILE A 755 -15.04 -59.89 7.14
N LYS A 756 -15.06 -59.88 5.78
CA LYS A 756 -16.18 -59.92 4.78
C LYS A 756 -16.93 -58.61 4.42
N ASN A 757 -17.28 -58.33 3.16
CA ASN A 757 -16.78 -58.81 1.84
C ASN A 757 -17.37 -57.98 0.67
N GLY A 758 -16.71 -58.00 -0.50
CA GLY A 758 -17.30 -57.68 -1.83
C GLY A 758 -17.07 -56.24 -2.36
N THR A 759 -16.79 -56.01 -3.65
CA THR A 759 -16.63 -56.95 -4.79
C THR A 759 -15.93 -56.26 -5.99
N THR A 760 -14.95 -56.94 -6.62
CA THR A 760 -14.65 -57.05 -8.10
C THR A 760 -14.49 -55.77 -8.98
N ASP A 761 -13.60 -55.63 -9.97
CA ASP A 761 -12.75 -56.53 -10.80
C ASP A 761 -11.68 -55.69 -11.58
N ILE A 762 -10.72 -56.14 -12.42
CA ILE A 762 -9.80 -57.31 -12.57
C ILE A 762 -8.70 -56.89 -13.63
N PHE A 763 -7.67 -57.71 -13.88
CA PHE A 763 -6.58 -57.61 -14.89
C PHE A 763 -5.37 -56.67 -14.60
N SER A 764 -4.10 -57.03 -14.86
CA SER A 764 -3.34 -58.31 -14.79
C SER A 764 -1.87 -58.03 -15.20
N GLU A 765 -0.89 -58.67 -14.51
CA GLU A 765 0.40 -59.21 -15.03
C GLU A 765 1.29 -58.42 -16.03
N SER A 766 2.63 -58.46 -16.00
CA SER A 766 3.60 -59.18 -15.14
C SER A 766 5.05 -58.68 -15.38
N SER A 767 6.00 -59.11 -14.52
CA SER A 767 7.46 -59.23 -14.76
C SER A 767 8.34 -57.97 -14.94
N SER A 768 9.67 -58.01 -14.75
CA SER A 768 10.49 -58.43 -13.59
C SER A 768 11.99 -58.11 -13.82
N LEU A 769 12.65 -57.54 -12.80
CA LEU A 769 14.06 -57.73 -12.36
C LEU A 769 15.16 -58.21 -13.35
N GLY A 770 16.30 -57.50 -13.38
CA GLY A 770 17.60 -58.06 -13.83
C GLY A 770 18.78 -57.07 -13.82
N PRO A 771 19.94 -57.32 -13.15
CA PRO A 771 20.98 -56.30 -12.90
C PRO A 771 22.39 -56.63 -13.44
N SER A 772 23.33 -55.67 -13.40
CA SER A 772 24.78 -55.89 -13.09
C SER A 772 25.61 -54.59 -13.10
N GLY A 773 26.72 -54.56 -12.35
CA GLY A 773 27.80 -53.57 -12.53
C GLY A 773 28.23 -52.77 -11.29
N LEU A 774 28.98 -53.37 -10.36
CA LEU A 774 29.78 -52.62 -9.38
C LEU A 774 31.08 -52.10 -10.01
N ALA A 775 31.52 -50.90 -9.63
CA ALA A 775 32.94 -50.58 -9.48
C ALA A 775 33.11 -49.46 -8.44
N SER A 776 34.08 -49.59 -7.55
CA SER A 776 34.29 -48.70 -6.41
C SER A 776 35.66 -48.00 -6.45
N ALA A 777 35.68 -46.78 -5.89
CA ALA A 777 36.82 -46.13 -5.23
C ALA A 777 38.10 -45.82 -6.04
N SER A 778 38.38 -44.52 -6.16
CA SER A 778 39.71 -43.98 -5.93
C SER A 778 39.64 -42.56 -5.35
N GLN A 779 40.29 -42.35 -4.20
CA GLN A 779 40.86 -41.07 -3.79
C GLN A 779 42.22 -40.93 -4.51
N PRO A 780 42.72 -39.70 -4.74
CA PRO A 780 43.69 -39.19 -3.77
C PRO A 780 43.62 -37.68 -3.49
N GLU A 781 44.29 -37.33 -2.40
CA GLU A 781 44.62 -35.97 -1.98
C GLU A 781 45.49 -35.23 -3.01
N ASN A 782 45.33 -33.91 -3.15
CA ASN A 782 46.41 -32.97 -2.82
C ASN A 782 45.96 -31.50 -2.89
N SER A 783 46.04 -30.82 -1.75
CA SER A 783 45.80 -29.38 -1.61
C SER A 783 47.14 -28.64 -1.51
N LEU A 784 47.65 -28.06 -2.61
CA LEU A 784 48.76 -27.08 -2.57
C LEU A 784 49.07 -26.38 -3.92
N LEU A 785 48.07 -25.78 -4.60
CA LEU A 785 48.37 -24.91 -5.77
C LEU A 785 47.39 -23.74 -6.03
N TYR A 786 46.59 -23.31 -5.06
CA TYR A 786 45.53 -22.29 -5.27
C TYR A 786 45.76 -20.95 -4.55
N ILE A 787 46.89 -20.79 -3.84
CA ILE A 787 47.17 -19.59 -3.01
C ILE A 787 48.12 -18.58 -3.70
N GLN A 788 48.65 -18.89 -4.90
CA GLN A 788 49.52 -17.96 -5.65
C GLN A 788 48.86 -17.16 -6.78
N TYR A 789 47.63 -17.49 -7.22
CA TYR A 789 46.95 -16.73 -8.29
C TYR A 789 46.06 -15.57 -7.82
N CYS A 790 45.71 -15.51 -6.53
CA CYS A 790 44.89 -14.42 -5.99
C CYS A 790 45.68 -13.13 -5.67
N ALA A 791 47.00 -13.11 -5.86
CA ALA A 791 47.87 -11.97 -5.52
C ALA A 791 48.17 -10.99 -6.67
N ILE A 792 47.84 -11.34 -7.92
CA ILE A 792 48.28 -10.57 -9.12
C ILE A 792 47.16 -9.70 -9.72
N ILE A 793 45.88 -9.98 -9.45
CA ILE A 793 44.74 -9.21 -10.01
C ILE A 793 44.33 -8.03 -9.11
N PHE A 794 44.77 -7.98 -7.85
CA PHE A 794 44.38 -6.92 -6.90
C PHE A 794 45.23 -5.63 -6.96
N PHE A 795 46.22 -5.55 -7.88
CA PHE A 795 47.18 -4.44 -7.96
C PHE A 795 47.08 -3.55 -9.22
N SER A 796 46.10 -3.79 -10.10
CA SER A 796 45.96 -3.10 -11.40
C SER A 796 44.75 -2.14 -11.51
N SER A 797 44.15 -1.72 -10.39
CA SER A 797 43.00 -0.79 -10.38
C SER A 797 43.14 0.42 -9.45
N ILE A 798 44.30 0.62 -8.81
CA ILE A 798 44.63 1.84 -8.03
C ILE A 798 45.74 2.59 -8.78
N LEU A 799 45.44 2.98 -10.03
CA LEU A 799 46.25 3.89 -10.85
C LEU A 799 45.43 4.46 -12.03
N ALA A 800 44.23 4.94 -11.72
CA ALA A 800 43.36 5.69 -12.62
C ALA A 800 42.56 6.76 -11.85
N VAL A 801 43.27 7.51 -10.99
CA VAL A 801 42.82 8.79 -10.44
C VAL A 801 43.93 9.81 -10.72
N PHE A 802 43.89 10.34 -11.94
CA PHE A 802 44.40 11.64 -12.36
C PHE A 802 43.50 12.13 -13.50
#